data_AF-A0A9E1ZCV5-F1
#
_entry.id   AF-A0A9E1ZCV5-F1
#
_cell.length_a   1.000
_cell.length_b   1.000
_cell.length_c   1.000
_cell.angle_alpha   90.00
_cell.angle_beta   90.00
_cell.angle_gamma   90.00
#
_symmetry.space_group_name_H-M   'P 1'
#
loop_
_entity.id
_entity.type
_entity.pdbx_description
1 polymer ?
#
loop_
_entity_poly.entity_id
_entity_poly.type
_entity_poly.pdbx_seq_one_letter_code
_entity_poly.pdbx_strand_id
1 'polypeptide(L)'
;NHSGDHTITGWEIGSAHVDECIKAVRDKLDWDNSRHLRGSGRGVGIAVAMHVSGAVVSPASCRAEAAIEISHNGAITLFTGSSDPGTGETTLVVQICAHELGITPEEIAVRVMDTAQTPYDPGAGASKATYVTGNAVRVTAEAVAETLRDEAANILDVNSDEIILKDGYACAGEDKVSFGKAAMSSLEASEQTLRIQREHMAEIPAVALAADQPGYGNLSPSYCFSAQGVELEVDPQTGKINLLKVVAVHDSGVIINPTGARGQVEGGVVMGLGAALGEQLMFQDGRPVITGYGDYAIPQANELPPIDVEFIERKSPRGPYGSKSLAELALMPTAAAVANAVAHATGIRVRSLPITPDKILDKWPNTQDNIELPSILARPSRWWTEIIRKAYPLGLQSLLHNFGTSFARPNDGDSDIEDIHFPSDSNAAVALLTSELDALPIGGGGDVIVARNQGLIVAKNLIDLSACSDMAGVDTNPQGDLHIGATVTLAQLASRLGDSDLSGDRAIAETIRKIASQQIRETATIAGNLGQANRCWFYRGGFECYKRGGFTRPCYAVTGDNRYYHAIIDSGRCQSVTPSDLATTLTALDAIVTIKSVAGQRSIPIGKLYSGPAELELKKGELIFSITIPAPARQRLTYFEKLSLSEGGFAVVSACVSLDRNEVGIISDARVLLGGVANIPYRSNSVERSMIGTALADLDVNRVSKAWVKQAHPLKGNIWKVKAVRGVLRQLLDNLHKDNSKELDSKKI
;
A
#
# COMPACT_ATOMS: atom_id res chain seq x y z
N ASN A 1 -19.65 -12.48 -26.38
CA ASN A 1 -18.40 -12.28 -27.13
C ASN A 1 -17.72 -13.62 -27.25
N HIS A 2 -18.02 -14.31 -28.34
CA HIS A 2 -17.31 -15.48 -28.85
C HIS A 2 -16.52 -15.05 -30.10
N SER A 3 -15.61 -15.91 -30.55
CA SER A 3 -14.92 -15.72 -31.83
C SER A 3 -15.92 -15.58 -32.98
N GLY A 4 -15.75 -14.56 -33.82
CA GLY A 4 -16.64 -14.21 -34.92
C GLY A 4 -17.80 -13.27 -34.55
N ASP A 5 -18.00 -12.97 -33.27
CA ASP A 5 -19.03 -12.00 -32.86
C ASP A 5 -18.66 -10.57 -33.33
N HIS A 6 -19.70 -9.77 -33.62
CA HIS A 6 -19.59 -8.32 -33.73
C HIS A 6 -20.23 -7.65 -32.50
N THR A 7 -19.53 -6.71 -31.88
CA THR A 7 -20.10 -5.92 -30.78
C THR A 7 -21.10 -4.89 -31.31
N ILE A 8 -21.89 -4.31 -30.41
CA ILE A 8 -22.83 -3.22 -30.74
C ILE A 8 -22.14 -1.98 -31.34
N THR A 9 -20.83 -1.84 -31.13
CA THR A 9 -19.99 -0.78 -31.71
C THR A 9 -19.18 -1.27 -32.92
N GLY A 10 -19.52 -2.43 -33.49
CA GLY A 10 -18.91 -2.95 -34.71
C GLY A 10 -17.52 -3.58 -34.54
N TRP A 11 -17.09 -3.91 -33.31
CA TRP A 11 -15.81 -4.60 -33.09
C TRP A 11 -15.95 -6.06 -33.51
N GLU A 12 -15.07 -6.50 -34.39
CA GLU A 12 -14.98 -7.88 -34.86
C GLU A 12 -14.06 -8.67 -33.94
N ILE A 13 -14.63 -9.63 -33.22
CA ILE A 13 -13.89 -10.43 -32.24
C ILE A 13 -13.22 -11.61 -32.94
N GLY A 14 -11.95 -11.48 -33.28
CA GLY A 14 -11.21 -12.53 -34.00
C GLY A 14 -10.98 -13.82 -33.19
N SER A 15 -10.66 -13.72 -31.90
CA SER A 15 -10.48 -14.87 -31.00
C SER A 15 -10.92 -14.50 -29.58
N ALA A 16 -11.77 -15.34 -28.95
CA ALA A 16 -12.22 -15.13 -27.58
C ALA A 16 -12.51 -16.46 -26.87
N HIS A 17 -11.82 -16.70 -25.75
CA HIS A 17 -11.94 -17.91 -24.93
C HIS A 17 -12.26 -17.57 -23.46
N VAL A 18 -13.09 -16.54 -23.25
CA VAL A 18 -13.46 -16.05 -21.92
C VAL A 18 -14.26 -17.08 -21.10
N ASP A 19 -14.99 -17.96 -21.77
CA ASP A 19 -15.71 -19.09 -21.15
C ASP A 19 -14.74 -20.10 -20.51
N GLU A 20 -13.64 -20.42 -21.19
CA GLU A 20 -12.55 -21.23 -20.64
C GLU A 20 -11.91 -20.53 -19.44
N CYS A 21 -11.67 -19.21 -19.52
CA CYS A 21 -11.16 -18.43 -18.39
C CYS A 21 -12.11 -18.48 -17.18
N ILE A 22 -13.42 -18.27 -17.37
CA ILE A 22 -14.41 -18.31 -16.30
C ILE A 22 -14.46 -19.70 -15.65
N LYS A 23 -14.40 -20.76 -16.47
CA LYS A 23 -14.41 -22.14 -15.97
C LYS A 23 -13.16 -22.42 -15.11
N ALA A 24 -11.98 -22.04 -15.58
CA ALA A 24 -10.74 -22.20 -14.82
C ALA A 24 -10.79 -21.44 -13.48
N VAL A 25 -11.31 -20.20 -13.46
CA VAL A 25 -11.51 -19.44 -12.21
C VAL A 25 -12.49 -20.16 -11.28
N ARG A 26 -13.62 -20.65 -11.81
CA ARG A 26 -14.65 -21.38 -11.03
C ARG A 26 -14.04 -22.58 -10.32
N ASP A 27 -13.25 -23.37 -11.04
CA ASP A 27 -12.64 -24.60 -10.54
C ASP A 27 -11.57 -24.27 -9.48
N LYS A 28 -10.69 -23.29 -9.74
CA LYS A 28 -9.61 -22.87 -8.83
C LYS A 28 -10.10 -22.18 -7.55
N LEU A 29 -11.29 -21.58 -7.55
CA LEU A 29 -11.92 -20.99 -6.36
C LEU A 29 -12.78 -21.97 -5.56
N ASP A 30 -12.93 -23.22 -6.03
CA ASP A 30 -13.94 -24.15 -5.51
C ASP A 30 -15.32 -23.47 -5.40
N TRP A 31 -15.69 -22.76 -6.47
CA TRP A 31 -16.81 -21.82 -6.47
C TRP A 31 -18.13 -22.45 -6.03
N ASP A 32 -18.36 -23.70 -6.43
CA ASP A 32 -19.62 -24.39 -6.15
C ASP A 32 -19.81 -24.66 -4.66
N ASN A 33 -18.73 -24.91 -3.91
CA ASN A 33 -18.79 -25.03 -2.45
C ASN A 33 -18.79 -23.64 -1.79
N SER A 34 -17.90 -22.74 -2.23
CA SER A 34 -17.69 -21.43 -1.62
C SER A 34 -18.90 -20.48 -1.72
N ARG A 35 -19.71 -20.59 -2.78
CA ARG A 35 -20.91 -19.73 -2.97
C ARG A 35 -22.00 -19.96 -1.92
N HIS A 36 -21.95 -21.06 -1.17
CA HIS A 36 -22.91 -21.34 -0.10
C HIS A 36 -22.64 -20.51 1.18
N LEU A 37 -21.46 -19.89 1.29
CA LEU A 37 -21.05 -19.08 2.45
C LEU A 37 -21.59 -17.64 2.43
N ARG A 38 -22.59 -17.34 1.61
CA ARG A 38 -23.11 -15.99 1.44
C ARG A 38 -23.55 -15.38 2.77
N GLY A 39 -23.03 -14.20 3.09
CA GLY A 39 -23.36 -13.47 4.33
C GLY A 39 -22.65 -13.98 5.58
N SER A 40 -21.76 -15.00 5.49
CA SER A 40 -21.05 -15.56 6.63
C SER A 40 -19.85 -14.72 7.10
N GLY A 41 -19.50 -13.66 6.37
CA GLY A 41 -18.23 -12.97 6.50
C GLY A 41 -17.14 -13.51 5.57
N ARG A 42 -17.31 -14.67 4.93
CA ARG A 42 -16.41 -15.19 3.89
C ARG A 42 -17.05 -15.07 2.51
N GLY A 43 -16.28 -14.66 1.50
CA GLY A 43 -16.82 -14.31 0.20
C GLY A 43 -15.94 -14.71 -0.97
N VAL A 44 -16.60 -15.12 -2.06
CA VAL A 44 -15.99 -15.32 -3.37
C VAL A 44 -16.62 -14.38 -4.39
N GLY A 45 -15.82 -13.89 -5.33
CA GLY A 45 -16.26 -12.97 -6.38
C GLY A 45 -15.48 -13.17 -7.66
N ILE A 46 -16.18 -13.17 -8.79
CA ILE A 46 -15.60 -13.28 -10.12
C ILE A 46 -15.88 -11.98 -10.88
N ALA A 47 -14.93 -11.55 -11.70
CA ALA A 47 -15.11 -10.51 -12.70
C ALA A 47 -14.40 -10.89 -14.01
N VAL A 48 -14.88 -10.34 -15.11
CA VAL A 48 -14.31 -10.55 -16.45
C VAL A 48 -14.00 -9.22 -17.09
N ALA A 49 -12.96 -9.17 -17.91
CA ALA A 49 -12.64 -8.01 -18.71
C ALA A 49 -12.32 -8.40 -20.16
N MET A 50 -12.54 -7.43 -21.04
CA MET A 50 -12.11 -7.43 -22.42
C MET A 50 -11.28 -6.17 -22.62
N HIS A 51 -10.12 -6.29 -23.25
CA HIS A 51 -9.24 -5.15 -23.53
C HIS A 51 -8.70 -5.22 -24.96
N VAL A 52 -8.28 -4.06 -25.46
CA VAL A 52 -7.65 -3.89 -26.76
C VAL A 52 -6.22 -4.45 -26.75
N SER A 53 -5.78 -4.99 -27.89
CA SER A 53 -4.39 -5.37 -28.14
C SER A 53 -3.73 -4.40 -29.12
N GLY A 54 -3.34 -3.24 -28.60
CA GLY A 54 -2.87 -2.11 -29.41
C GLY A 54 -4.01 -1.21 -29.84
N ALA A 55 -4.37 -0.24 -28.99
CA ALA A 55 -5.43 0.72 -29.32
C ALA A 55 -4.98 1.69 -30.43
N VAL A 56 -5.86 1.90 -31.42
CA VAL A 56 -5.72 2.89 -32.49
C VAL A 56 -6.06 4.28 -31.94
N VAL A 57 -5.03 5.06 -31.64
CA VAL A 57 -5.18 6.46 -31.20
C VAL A 57 -5.00 7.43 -32.37
N SER A 58 -4.09 7.06 -33.28
CA SER A 58 -3.84 7.71 -34.56
C SER A 58 -3.35 6.67 -35.57
N PRO A 59 -3.38 6.95 -36.89
CA PRO A 59 -2.80 6.04 -37.88
C PRO A 59 -1.33 5.70 -37.60
N ALA A 60 -0.54 6.69 -37.15
CA ALA A 60 0.88 6.48 -36.80
C ALA A 60 1.07 5.53 -35.61
N SER A 61 0.09 5.44 -34.70
CA SER A 61 0.18 4.58 -33.50
C SER A 61 0.10 3.07 -33.80
N CYS A 62 -0.20 2.69 -35.05
CA CYS A 62 -0.31 1.30 -35.50
C CYS A 62 0.91 0.82 -36.28
N ARG A 63 1.97 1.64 -36.31
CA ARG A 63 3.13 1.47 -37.16
C ARG A 63 4.40 1.48 -36.34
N ALA A 64 5.25 0.48 -36.51
CA ALA A 64 6.59 0.47 -35.94
C ALA A 64 7.61 0.00 -36.97
N GLU A 65 8.85 0.39 -36.77
CA GLU A 65 9.99 0.02 -37.60
C GLU A 65 11.05 -0.66 -36.74
N ALA A 66 11.77 -1.59 -37.35
CA ALA A 66 12.94 -2.21 -36.74
C ALA A 66 14.05 -2.33 -37.79
N ALA A 67 15.29 -2.20 -37.35
CA ALA A 67 16.46 -2.46 -38.19
C ALA A 67 17.36 -3.50 -37.52
N ILE A 68 17.92 -4.39 -38.31
CA ILE A 68 18.89 -5.39 -37.86
C ILE A 68 20.16 -5.20 -38.69
N GLU A 69 21.29 -5.09 -38.00
CA GLU A 69 22.61 -5.02 -38.60
C GLU A 69 23.40 -6.29 -38.30
N ILE A 70 24.03 -6.84 -39.33
CA ILE A 70 25.01 -7.93 -39.22
C ILE A 70 26.36 -7.41 -39.69
N SER A 71 27.32 -7.38 -38.78
CA SER A 71 28.71 -6.99 -39.07
C SER A 71 29.45 -8.10 -39.81
N HIS A 72 30.54 -7.77 -40.49
CA HIS A 72 31.39 -8.73 -41.22
C HIS A 72 31.89 -9.91 -40.36
N ASN A 73 31.98 -9.73 -39.04
CA ASN A 73 32.40 -10.76 -38.08
C ASN A 73 31.22 -11.61 -37.55
N GLY A 74 29.99 -11.36 -38.01
CA GLY A 74 28.77 -12.03 -37.56
C GLY A 74 28.10 -11.42 -36.34
N ALA A 75 28.58 -10.29 -35.80
CA ALA A 75 27.92 -9.61 -34.69
C ALA A 75 26.58 -8.99 -35.14
N ILE A 76 25.52 -9.26 -34.37
CA ILE A 76 24.15 -8.84 -34.67
C ILE A 76 23.74 -7.71 -33.74
N THR A 77 23.20 -6.62 -34.30
CA THR A 77 22.60 -5.54 -33.52
C THR A 77 21.17 -5.27 -33.98
N LEU A 78 20.21 -5.37 -33.05
CA LEU A 78 18.81 -4.96 -33.23
C LEU A 78 18.63 -3.50 -32.83
N PHE A 79 18.04 -2.70 -33.70
CA PHE A 79 17.67 -1.31 -33.45
C PHE A 79 16.15 -1.18 -33.47
N THR A 80 15.59 -0.64 -32.40
CA THR A 80 14.14 -0.38 -32.29
C THR A 80 13.88 0.85 -31.43
N GLY A 81 12.88 1.67 -31.80
CA GLY A 81 12.46 2.80 -30.98
C GLY A 81 11.68 2.40 -29.71
N SER A 82 11.47 1.10 -29.48
CA SER A 82 10.81 0.52 -28.32
C SER A 82 11.27 1.16 -27.01
N SER A 83 10.33 1.44 -26.10
CA SER A 83 10.60 2.01 -24.78
C SER A 83 10.15 1.06 -23.68
N ASP A 84 11.06 0.57 -22.84
CA ASP A 84 10.71 -0.42 -21.82
C ASP A 84 10.74 0.18 -20.40
N PRO A 85 9.58 0.50 -19.80
CA PRO A 85 9.51 1.01 -18.43
C PRO A 85 9.56 -0.10 -17.36
N GLY A 86 9.97 -1.32 -17.72
CA GLY A 86 9.99 -2.50 -16.85
C GLY A 86 8.94 -3.55 -17.20
N THR A 87 8.33 -3.46 -18.39
CA THR A 87 7.35 -4.42 -18.91
C THR A 87 8.00 -5.66 -19.54
N GLY A 88 9.29 -5.58 -19.85
CA GLY A 88 10.03 -6.66 -20.52
C GLY A 88 9.91 -6.62 -22.04
N GLU A 89 9.51 -5.49 -22.61
CA GLU A 89 9.39 -5.29 -24.05
C GLU A 89 10.74 -5.48 -24.77
N THR A 90 11.84 -4.99 -24.19
CA THR A 90 13.18 -5.14 -24.79
C THR A 90 13.56 -6.61 -24.88
N THR A 91 13.30 -7.39 -23.82
CA THR A 91 13.55 -8.84 -23.83
C THR A 91 12.67 -9.53 -24.87
N LEU A 92 11.40 -9.15 -24.95
CA LEU A 92 10.44 -9.74 -25.88
C LEU A 92 10.86 -9.57 -27.34
N VAL A 93 11.27 -8.35 -27.75
CA VAL A 93 11.72 -8.12 -29.13
C VAL A 93 13.02 -8.84 -29.46
N VAL A 94 13.94 -8.95 -28.51
CA VAL A 94 15.17 -9.73 -28.70
C VAL A 94 14.86 -11.21 -28.86
N GLN A 95 13.94 -11.76 -28.07
CA GLN A 95 13.49 -13.16 -28.20
C GLN A 95 12.84 -13.44 -29.56
N ILE A 96 12.04 -12.49 -30.08
CA ILE A 96 11.45 -12.59 -31.42
C ILE A 96 12.55 -12.62 -32.48
N CYS A 97 13.52 -11.68 -32.41
CA CYS A 97 14.63 -11.63 -33.35
C CYS A 97 15.50 -12.90 -33.32
N ALA A 98 15.84 -13.37 -32.11
CA ALA A 98 16.62 -14.59 -31.90
C ALA A 98 15.92 -15.84 -32.45
N HIS A 99 14.59 -15.93 -32.29
CA HIS A 99 13.80 -17.03 -32.82
C HIS A 99 13.88 -17.13 -34.34
N GLU A 100 13.69 -16.01 -35.05
CA GLU A 100 13.72 -15.97 -36.52
C GLU A 100 15.12 -16.27 -37.09
N LEU A 101 16.17 -15.87 -36.36
CA LEU A 101 17.56 -16.09 -36.76
C LEU A 101 18.14 -17.43 -36.28
N GLY A 102 17.42 -18.21 -35.47
CA GLY A 102 17.90 -19.49 -34.96
C GLY A 102 19.09 -19.39 -33.98
N ILE A 103 19.16 -18.32 -33.20
CA ILE A 103 20.25 -18.02 -32.25
C ILE A 103 19.70 -17.79 -30.83
N THR A 104 20.58 -17.57 -29.84
CA THR A 104 20.14 -17.21 -28.49
C THR A 104 20.05 -15.68 -28.30
N PRO A 105 19.18 -15.19 -27.39
CA PRO A 105 19.06 -13.76 -27.09
C PRO A 105 20.38 -13.07 -26.72
N GLU A 106 21.31 -13.78 -26.08
CA GLU A 106 22.61 -13.26 -25.64
C GLU A 106 23.55 -12.92 -26.81
N GLU A 107 23.29 -13.45 -28.00
CA GLU A 107 24.07 -13.21 -29.22
C GLU A 107 23.66 -11.91 -29.93
N ILE A 108 22.61 -11.23 -29.44
CA ILE A 108 22.05 -10.02 -30.04
C ILE A 108 22.34 -8.81 -29.16
N ALA A 109 23.11 -7.86 -29.69
CA ALA A 109 23.16 -6.52 -29.11
C ALA A 109 21.87 -5.76 -29.44
N VAL A 110 21.36 -4.94 -28.52
CA VAL A 110 20.16 -4.14 -28.76
C VAL A 110 20.42 -2.65 -28.53
N ARG A 111 19.88 -1.81 -29.42
CA ARG A 111 19.84 -0.35 -29.31
C ARG A 111 18.37 0.08 -29.24
N VAL A 112 18.00 0.70 -28.13
CA VAL A 112 16.63 1.15 -27.85
C VAL A 112 16.61 2.61 -27.40
N MET A 113 15.47 3.28 -27.57
CA MET A 113 15.20 4.63 -27.05
C MET A 113 16.22 5.73 -27.46
N ASP A 114 16.78 5.65 -28.67
CA ASP A 114 17.67 6.70 -29.21
C ASP A 114 17.09 7.24 -30.52
N THR A 115 16.46 8.41 -30.48
CA THR A 115 15.80 9.01 -31.65
C THR A 115 16.77 9.39 -32.78
N ALA A 116 18.08 9.42 -32.53
CA ALA A 116 19.09 9.67 -33.55
C ALA A 116 19.54 8.37 -34.25
N GLN A 117 19.41 7.21 -33.60
CA GLN A 117 19.98 5.94 -34.07
C GLN A 117 18.94 4.85 -34.36
N THR A 118 17.78 4.91 -33.69
CA THR A 118 16.76 3.87 -33.78
C THR A 118 15.62 4.26 -34.73
N PRO A 119 15.05 3.31 -35.48
CA PRO A 119 13.88 3.54 -36.32
C PRO A 119 12.64 3.97 -35.51
N TYR A 120 11.62 4.47 -36.23
CA TYR A 120 10.40 4.96 -35.61
C TYR A 120 9.64 3.85 -34.85
N ASP A 121 9.26 4.15 -33.61
CA ASP A 121 8.32 3.35 -32.82
C ASP A 121 7.39 4.32 -32.06
N PRO A 122 6.09 4.01 -31.88
CA PRO A 122 5.15 4.89 -31.19
C PRO A 122 5.36 4.92 -29.66
N GLY A 123 6.22 4.04 -29.11
CA GLY A 123 6.52 3.92 -27.70
C GLY A 123 5.52 3.04 -26.93
N ALA A 124 5.84 2.76 -25.67
CA ALA A 124 5.03 1.94 -24.78
C ALA A 124 3.74 2.64 -24.34
N GLY A 125 2.61 2.07 -24.75
CA GLY A 125 1.28 2.51 -24.32
C GLY A 125 0.15 1.76 -25.05
N ALA A 126 -1.04 1.71 -24.46
CA ALA A 126 -2.22 0.99 -24.98
C ALA A 126 -1.95 -0.47 -25.38
N SER A 127 -1.03 -1.11 -24.66
CA SER A 127 -0.59 -2.49 -24.81
C SER A 127 -0.20 -2.91 -26.24
N LYS A 128 0.41 -2.03 -27.05
CA LYS A 128 0.77 -2.38 -28.45
C LYS A 128 2.15 -2.97 -28.66
N ALA A 129 3.05 -2.86 -27.69
CA ALA A 129 4.43 -3.38 -27.73
C ALA A 129 4.57 -4.76 -28.42
N THR A 130 3.95 -5.80 -27.85
CA THR A 130 3.99 -7.16 -28.40
C THR A 130 3.41 -7.23 -29.81
N TYR A 131 2.39 -6.43 -30.11
CA TYR A 131 1.62 -6.57 -31.34
C TYR A 131 2.24 -5.79 -32.51
N VAL A 132 2.57 -4.53 -32.30
CA VAL A 132 3.04 -3.61 -33.35
C VAL A 132 4.56 -3.71 -33.47
N THR A 133 5.29 -3.44 -32.38
CA THR A 133 6.75 -3.49 -32.33
C THR A 133 7.26 -4.92 -32.49
N GLY A 134 6.62 -5.89 -31.83
CA GLY A 134 6.97 -7.30 -31.97
C GLY A 134 6.83 -7.81 -33.41
N ASN A 135 5.77 -7.44 -34.14
CA ASN A 135 5.65 -7.78 -35.56
C ASN A 135 6.64 -7.02 -36.43
N ALA A 136 6.96 -5.75 -36.14
CA ALA A 136 8.00 -5.02 -36.87
C ALA A 136 9.35 -5.73 -36.79
N VAL A 137 9.71 -6.21 -35.59
CA VAL A 137 10.94 -6.98 -35.39
C VAL A 137 10.86 -8.34 -36.08
N ARG A 138 9.72 -9.04 -36.00
CA ARG A 138 9.51 -10.31 -36.69
C ARG A 138 9.73 -10.17 -38.20
N VAL A 139 9.04 -9.23 -38.86
CA VAL A 139 9.16 -9.07 -40.32
C VAL A 139 10.54 -8.59 -40.76
N THR A 140 11.24 -7.79 -39.93
CA THR A 140 12.65 -7.43 -40.20
C THR A 140 13.56 -8.65 -40.06
N ALA A 141 13.39 -9.46 -39.00
CA ALA A 141 14.22 -10.64 -38.76
C ALA A 141 13.97 -11.75 -39.79
N GLU A 142 12.73 -11.95 -40.22
CA GLU A 142 12.36 -12.83 -41.34
C GLU A 142 13.09 -12.42 -42.62
N ALA A 143 13.08 -11.13 -42.98
CA ALA A 143 13.77 -10.63 -44.17
C ALA A 143 15.31 -10.82 -44.08
N VAL A 144 15.90 -10.65 -42.90
CA VAL A 144 17.32 -10.95 -42.66
C VAL A 144 17.57 -12.45 -42.81
N ALA A 145 16.71 -13.29 -42.23
CA ALA A 145 16.84 -14.74 -42.33
C ALA A 145 16.77 -15.22 -43.79
N GLU A 146 15.83 -14.70 -44.58
CA GLU A 146 15.72 -14.97 -46.02
C GLU A 146 17.00 -14.59 -46.77
N THR A 147 17.51 -13.37 -46.54
CA THR A 147 18.77 -12.93 -47.18
C THR A 147 19.94 -13.83 -46.79
N LEU A 148 20.05 -14.22 -45.51
CA LEU A 148 21.10 -15.14 -45.07
C LEU A 148 20.98 -16.53 -45.71
N ARG A 149 19.76 -17.05 -45.88
CA ARG A 149 19.53 -18.34 -46.55
C ARG A 149 19.90 -18.27 -48.03
N ASP A 150 19.45 -17.24 -48.73
CA ASP A 150 19.70 -17.08 -50.16
C ASP A 150 21.20 -16.89 -50.46
N GLU A 151 21.89 -16.06 -49.68
CA GLU A 151 23.33 -15.84 -49.85
C GLU A 151 24.14 -17.09 -49.47
N ALA A 152 23.77 -17.80 -48.40
CA ALA A 152 24.43 -19.05 -48.04
C ALA A 152 24.20 -20.15 -49.08
N ALA A 153 22.99 -20.24 -49.63
CA ALA A 153 22.64 -21.17 -50.69
C ALA A 153 23.48 -20.92 -51.95
N ASN A 154 23.66 -19.66 -52.33
CA ASN A 154 24.54 -19.28 -53.44
C ASN A 154 26.01 -19.64 -53.17
N ILE A 155 26.49 -19.47 -51.93
CA ILE A 155 27.87 -19.83 -51.54
C ILE A 155 28.08 -21.35 -51.55
N LEU A 156 27.08 -22.12 -51.16
CA LEU A 156 27.14 -23.58 -51.01
C LEU A 156 26.66 -24.34 -52.26
N ASP A 157 26.12 -23.65 -53.27
CA ASP A 157 25.52 -24.22 -54.48
C ASP A 157 24.39 -25.22 -54.19
N VAL A 158 23.46 -24.81 -53.32
CA VAL A 158 22.27 -25.59 -52.90
C VAL A 158 20.99 -24.74 -53.00
N ASN A 159 19.81 -25.33 -52.75
CA ASN A 159 18.56 -24.56 -52.67
C ASN A 159 18.44 -23.84 -51.31
N SER A 160 17.85 -22.64 -51.29
CA SER A 160 17.68 -21.87 -50.05
C SER A 160 16.76 -22.55 -49.02
N ASP A 161 15.80 -23.35 -49.47
CA ASP A 161 14.94 -24.18 -48.61
C ASP A 161 15.71 -25.28 -47.85
N GLU A 162 16.92 -25.63 -48.29
CA GLU A 162 17.80 -26.59 -47.62
C GLU A 162 18.64 -25.93 -46.50
N ILE A 163 18.65 -24.59 -46.43
CA ILE A 163 19.44 -23.85 -45.46
C ILE A 163 18.70 -23.68 -44.14
N ILE A 164 19.31 -24.20 -43.07
CA ILE A 164 18.86 -24.00 -41.69
C ILE A 164 19.76 -22.97 -41.00
N LEU A 165 19.16 -21.93 -40.44
CA LEU A 165 19.87 -20.96 -39.61
C LEU A 165 19.95 -21.49 -38.18
N LYS A 166 21.17 -21.60 -37.66
CA LYS A 166 21.40 -22.10 -36.31
C LYS A 166 22.76 -21.68 -35.77
N ASP A 167 22.82 -21.26 -34.50
CA ASP A 167 24.05 -20.99 -33.74
C ASP A 167 25.03 -20.02 -34.46
N GLY A 168 24.51 -19.01 -35.16
CA GLY A 168 25.30 -18.02 -35.91
C GLY A 168 25.77 -18.49 -37.29
N TYR A 169 25.26 -19.63 -37.78
CA TYR A 169 25.59 -20.22 -39.08
C TYR A 169 24.35 -20.52 -39.91
N ALA A 170 24.49 -20.42 -41.22
CA ALA A 170 23.60 -20.96 -42.23
C ALA A 170 24.14 -22.32 -42.69
N CYS A 171 23.38 -23.40 -42.48
CA CYS A 171 23.84 -24.78 -42.60
C CYS A 171 23.06 -25.55 -43.68
N ALA A 172 23.78 -26.31 -44.52
CA ALA A 172 23.25 -27.30 -45.46
C ALA A 172 23.89 -28.67 -45.15
N GLY A 173 23.22 -29.51 -44.37
CA GLY A 173 23.81 -30.77 -43.90
C GLY A 173 25.02 -30.53 -42.97
N GLU A 174 26.21 -30.99 -43.38
CA GLU A 174 27.47 -30.76 -42.65
C GLU A 174 28.18 -29.44 -43.05
N ASP A 175 27.81 -28.86 -44.18
CA ASP A 175 28.38 -27.61 -44.68
C ASP A 175 27.76 -26.41 -43.98
N LYS A 176 28.57 -25.39 -43.70
CA LYS A 176 28.12 -24.18 -43.00
C LYS A 176 28.83 -22.91 -43.43
N VAL A 177 28.07 -21.82 -43.46
CA VAL A 177 28.55 -20.45 -43.70
C VAL A 177 28.22 -19.60 -42.48
N SER A 178 29.18 -18.84 -41.96
CA SER A 178 28.88 -17.91 -40.85
C SER A 178 27.95 -16.80 -41.31
N PHE A 179 27.10 -16.28 -40.43
CA PHE A 179 26.22 -15.16 -40.77
C PHE A 179 26.98 -13.95 -41.29
N GLY A 180 28.16 -13.63 -40.73
CA GLY A 180 29.00 -12.56 -41.25
C GLY A 180 29.43 -12.77 -42.70
N LYS A 181 29.82 -14.00 -43.08
CA LYS A 181 30.20 -14.32 -44.46
C LYS A 181 29.01 -14.28 -45.41
N ALA A 182 27.87 -14.83 -45.02
CA ALA A 182 26.64 -14.78 -45.81
C ALA A 182 26.16 -13.32 -45.98
N ALA A 183 26.17 -12.53 -44.91
CA ALA A 183 25.78 -11.12 -44.94
C ALA A 183 26.65 -10.29 -45.89
N MET A 184 27.97 -10.49 -45.92
CA MET A 184 28.88 -9.74 -46.80
C MET A 184 28.83 -10.19 -48.27
N SER A 185 28.14 -11.30 -48.58
CA SER A 185 27.88 -11.74 -49.95
C SER A 185 26.71 -10.97 -50.59
N SER A 186 25.82 -10.41 -49.77
CA SER A 186 24.68 -9.63 -50.23
C SER A 186 25.10 -8.35 -50.95
N LEU A 187 24.45 -8.06 -52.07
CA LEU A 187 24.61 -6.80 -52.81
C LEU A 187 24.11 -5.57 -52.03
N GLU A 188 23.30 -5.78 -51.00
CA GLU A 188 22.79 -4.71 -50.12
C GLU A 188 23.78 -4.37 -48.97
N ALA A 189 24.87 -5.13 -48.82
CA ALA A 189 25.88 -4.90 -47.79
C ALA A 189 26.78 -3.70 -48.11
N SER A 190 27.12 -2.93 -47.08
CA SER A 190 28.26 -2.00 -47.12
C SER A 190 29.59 -2.76 -47.00
N GLU A 191 30.72 -2.06 -47.02
CA GLU A 191 32.04 -2.68 -46.82
C GLU A 191 32.16 -3.46 -45.49
N GLN A 192 31.31 -3.18 -44.49
CA GLN A 192 31.45 -3.77 -43.15
C GLN A 192 30.16 -4.33 -42.56
N THR A 193 28.99 -4.00 -43.09
CA THR A 193 27.69 -4.33 -42.47
C THR A 193 26.58 -4.55 -43.49
N LEU A 194 25.74 -5.56 -43.27
CA LEU A 194 24.41 -5.66 -43.87
C LEU A 194 23.42 -5.01 -42.90
N ARG A 195 22.63 -4.03 -43.36
CA ARG A 195 21.56 -3.40 -42.57
C ARG A 195 20.23 -3.58 -43.29
N ILE A 196 19.32 -4.31 -42.67
CA ILE A 196 17.94 -4.46 -43.18
C ILE A 196 17.00 -3.74 -42.22
N GLN A 197 16.20 -2.82 -42.75
CA GLN A 197 15.14 -2.12 -42.03
C GLN A 197 13.81 -2.40 -42.71
N ARG A 198 12.78 -2.71 -41.91
CA ARG A 198 11.40 -2.88 -42.37
C ARG A 198 10.44 -2.13 -41.45
N GLU A 199 9.31 -1.77 -42.03
CA GLU A 199 8.16 -1.20 -41.34
C GLU A 199 7.07 -2.28 -41.24
N HIS A 200 6.36 -2.30 -40.12
CA HIS A 200 5.10 -3.02 -39.98
C HIS A 200 3.97 -2.05 -39.64
N MET A 201 2.88 -2.13 -40.40
CA MET A 201 1.61 -1.46 -40.11
C MET A 201 0.58 -2.53 -39.73
N ALA A 202 -0.01 -2.41 -38.53
CA ALA A 202 -1.02 -3.35 -38.07
C ALA A 202 -2.31 -3.25 -38.91
N GLU A 203 -2.78 -4.38 -39.43
CA GLU A 203 -4.03 -4.46 -40.18
C GLU A 203 -5.26 -4.35 -39.28
N ILE A 204 -6.16 -3.40 -39.61
CA ILE A 204 -7.39 -3.14 -38.85
C ILE A 204 -8.58 -3.15 -39.83
N PRO A 205 -9.42 -4.21 -39.84
CA PRO A 205 -10.44 -4.44 -40.88
C PRO A 205 -11.53 -3.37 -41.03
N ALA A 206 -11.75 -2.55 -40.00
CA ALA A 206 -12.68 -1.41 -40.00
C ALA A 206 -12.23 -0.46 -38.88
N VAL A 207 -11.85 0.78 -39.17
CA VAL A 207 -11.28 1.67 -38.14
C VAL A 207 -12.37 2.59 -37.59
N ALA A 208 -12.62 2.56 -36.29
CA ALA A 208 -13.64 3.39 -35.64
C ALA A 208 -13.37 4.91 -35.68
N LEU A 209 -12.24 5.32 -36.26
CA LEU A 209 -11.88 6.72 -36.58
C LEU A 209 -12.41 7.18 -37.96
N ALA A 210 -13.09 6.30 -38.71
CA ALA A 210 -13.65 6.65 -40.00
C ALA A 210 -14.68 7.78 -39.86
N ALA A 211 -14.53 8.84 -40.67
CA ALA A 211 -15.29 10.09 -40.53
C ALA A 211 -16.80 9.92 -40.81
N ASP A 212 -17.18 8.91 -41.58
CA ASP A 212 -18.54 8.57 -41.95
C ASP A 212 -19.28 7.73 -40.87
N GLN A 213 -18.55 7.06 -39.97
CA GLN A 213 -19.11 6.31 -38.84
C GLN A 213 -18.24 6.42 -37.57
N PRO A 214 -18.13 7.62 -36.97
CA PRO A 214 -17.28 7.83 -35.80
C PRO A 214 -17.75 6.96 -34.62
N GLY A 215 -16.83 6.18 -34.06
CA GLY A 215 -17.10 5.29 -32.91
C GLY A 215 -17.66 3.91 -33.28
N TYR A 216 -17.78 3.58 -34.58
CA TYR A 216 -18.19 2.26 -35.05
C TYR A 216 -17.07 1.57 -35.86
N GLY A 217 -16.76 0.32 -35.55
CA GLY A 217 -15.66 -0.45 -36.13
C GLY A 217 -14.57 -0.79 -35.11
N ASN A 218 -13.60 -1.59 -35.53
CA ASN A 218 -12.46 -1.98 -34.69
C ASN A 218 -11.64 -0.76 -34.22
N LEU A 219 -11.26 -0.80 -32.95
CA LEU A 219 -10.35 0.16 -32.31
C LEU A 219 -8.97 -0.46 -32.03
N SER A 220 -8.80 -1.70 -32.43
CA SER A 220 -7.62 -2.50 -32.18
C SER A 220 -7.58 -3.67 -33.17
N PRO A 221 -6.40 -4.17 -33.55
CA PRO A 221 -6.31 -5.28 -34.49
C PRO A 221 -6.67 -6.63 -33.85
N SER A 222 -6.65 -6.72 -32.51
CA SER A 222 -7.12 -7.88 -31.74
C SER A 222 -7.62 -7.47 -30.34
N TYR A 223 -8.33 -8.36 -29.66
CA TYR A 223 -8.89 -8.16 -28.32
C TYR A 223 -8.51 -9.33 -27.41
N CYS A 224 -8.09 -9.03 -26.18
CA CYS A 224 -7.76 -10.02 -25.17
C CYS A 224 -8.82 -10.06 -24.06
N PHE A 225 -8.93 -11.21 -23.39
CA PHE A 225 -9.96 -11.48 -22.39
C PHE A 225 -9.34 -12.03 -21.11
N SER A 226 -9.94 -11.72 -19.98
CA SER A 226 -9.55 -12.30 -18.70
C SER A 226 -10.75 -12.57 -17.81
N ALA A 227 -10.59 -13.54 -16.94
CA ALA A 227 -11.45 -13.76 -15.79
C ALA A 227 -10.57 -13.76 -14.54
N GLN A 228 -10.98 -13.03 -13.51
CA GLN A 228 -10.33 -13.10 -12.20
C GLN A 228 -11.33 -13.44 -11.11
N GLY A 229 -10.84 -14.20 -10.14
CA GLY A 229 -11.56 -14.64 -8.96
C GLY A 229 -10.85 -14.18 -7.69
N VAL A 230 -11.62 -13.74 -6.70
CA VAL A 230 -11.11 -13.34 -5.39
C VAL A 230 -11.85 -14.13 -4.32
N GLU A 231 -11.09 -14.65 -3.36
CA GLU A 231 -11.59 -15.15 -2.10
C GLU A 231 -11.09 -14.25 -0.96
N LEU A 232 -12.00 -13.86 -0.07
CA LEU A 232 -11.70 -12.99 1.07
C LEU A 232 -12.57 -13.30 2.29
N GLU A 233 -12.13 -12.79 3.44
CA GLU A 233 -12.91 -12.68 4.66
C GLU A 233 -13.09 -11.21 5.04
N VAL A 234 -14.22 -10.89 5.66
CA VAL A 234 -14.49 -9.60 6.24
C VAL A 234 -14.81 -9.79 7.71
N ASP A 235 -14.05 -9.12 8.56
CA ASP A 235 -14.27 -9.15 9.99
C ASP A 235 -15.58 -8.42 10.34
N PRO A 236 -16.59 -9.10 10.93
CA PRO A 236 -17.87 -8.49 11.24
C PRO A 236 -17.78 -7.40 12.32
N GLN A 237 -16.73 -7.38 13.14
CA GLN A 237 -16.57 -6.38 14.19
C GLN A 237 -15.91 -5.09 13.70
N THR A 238 -14.97 -5.20 12.77
CA THR A 238 -14.15 -4.05 12.34
C THR A 238 -14.36 -3.66 10.87
N GLY A 239 -14.99 -4.50 10.07
CA GLY A 239 -15.12 -4.32 8.62
C GLY A 239 -13.80 -4.49 7.87
N LYS A 240 -12.73 -4.94 8.53
CA LYS A 240 -11.44 -5.20 7.90
C LYS A 240 -11.56 -6.35 6.90
N ILE A 241 -11.00 -6.18 5.72
CA ILE A 241 -10.96 -7.18 4.66
C ILE A 241 -9.61 -7.92 4.75
N ASN A 242 -9.66 -9.25 4.80
CA ASN A 242 -8.50 -10.12 4.72
C ASN A 242 -8.57 -10.89 3.40
N LEU A 243 -7.60 -10.69 2.51
CA LEU A 243 -7.52 -11.41 1.25
C LEU A 243 -6.99 -12.82 1.48
N LEU A 244 -7.65 -13.84 0.93
CA LEU A 244 -7.26 -15.24 1.07
C LEU A 244 -6.59 -15.78 -0.19
N LYS A 245 -7.14 -15.47 -1.36
CA LYS A 245 -6.65 -15.96 -2.65
C LYS A 245 -7.09 -15.05 -3.80
N VAL A 246 -6.23 -14.88 -4.80
CA VAL A 246 -6.60 -14.34 -6.11
C VAL A 246 -6.27 -15.37 -7.19
N VAL A 247 -7.18 -15.55 -8.13
CA VAL A 247 -6.99 -16.34 -9.34
C VAL A 247 -7.11 -15.41 -10.52
N ALA A 248 -6.12 -15.40 -11.42
CA ALA A 248 -6.13 -14.59 -12.62
C ALA A 248 -5.88 -15.45 -13.86
N VAL A 249 -6.90 -15.58 -14.69
CA VAL A 249 -6.86 -16.38 -15.91
C VAL A 249 -6.98 -15.49 -17.13
N HIS A 250 -6.04 -15.64 -18.07
CA HIS A 250 -5.88 -14.74 -19.20
C HIS A 250 -5.92 -15.49 -20.54
N ASP A 251 -6.80 -15.06 -21.44
CA ASP A 251 -6.74 -15.36 -22.88
C ASP A 251 -5.99 -14.21 -23.58
N SER A 252 -4.66 -14.34 -23.58
CA SER A 252 -3.72 -13.40 -24.20
C SER A 252 -2.97 -14.02 -25.38
N GLY A 253 -3.57 -15.02 -26.03
CA GLY A 253 -2.97 -15.68 -27.18
C GLY A 253 -1.80 -16.58 -26.80
N VAL A 254 -0.84 -16.74 -27.71
CA VAL A 254 0.44 -17.41 -27.42
C VAL A 254 1.31 -16.53 -26.53
N ILE A 255 1.82 -17.09 -25.44
CA ILE A 255 2.67 -16.40 -24.48
C ILE A 255 4.14 -16.54 -24.89
N ILE A 256 4.74 -15.43 -25.34
CA ILE A 256 6.14 -15.40 -25.82
C ILE A 256 7.13 -15.60 -24.67
N ASN A 257 6.91 -14.91 -23.55
CA ASN A 257 7.76 -14.99 -22.36
C ASN A 257 6.91 -15.33 -21.12
N PRO A 258 6.81 -16.62 -20.74
CA PRO A 258 5.98 -17.05 -19.60
C PRO A 258 6.34 -16.39 -18.27
N THR A 259 7.64 -16.18 -18.00
CA THR A 259 8.13 -15.55 -16.77
C THR A 259 7.72 -14.08 -16.70
N GLY A 260 7.98 -13.33 -17.78
CA GLY A 260 7.58 -11.91 -17.88
C GLY A 260 6.06 -11.75 -17.84
N ALA A 261 5.33 -12.60 -18.56
CA ALA A 261 3.87 -12.61 -18.58
C ALA A 261 3.28 -12.83 -17.19
N ARG A 262 3.79 -13.82 -16.43
CA ARG A 262 3.37 -14.06 -15.05
C ARG A 262 3.60 -12.82 -14.16
N GLY A 263 4.79 -12.23 -14.24
CA GLY A 263 5.12 -11.02 -13.47
C GLY A 263 4.21 -9.83 -13.81
N GLN A 264 3.85 -9.66 -15.09
CA GLN A 264 2.87 -8.64 -15.51
C GLN A 264 1.48 -8.87 -14.89
N VAL A 265 1.02 -10.13 -14.86
CA VAL A 265 -0.28 -10.44 -14.26
C VAL A 265 -0.26 -10.21 -12.75
N GLU A 266 0.78 -10.69 -12.06
CA GLU A 266 0.94 -10.48 -10.62
C GLU A 266 0.99 -8.97 -10.28
N GLY A 267 1.79 -8.18 -11.00
CA GLY A 267 1.86 -6.73 -10.81
C GLY A 267 0.54 -6.01 -11.10
N GLY A 268 -0.17 -6.39 -12.17
CA GLY A 268 -1.49 -5.83 -12.52
C GLY A 268 -2.54 -6.14 -11.46
N VAL A 269 -2.56 -7.37 -10.93
CA VAL A 269 -3.42 -7.75 -9.80
C VAL A 269 -3.10 -6.91 -8.56
N VAL A 270 -1.83 -6.77 -8.20
CA VAL A 270 -1.42 -5.95 -7.04
C VAL A 270 -1.89 -4.50 -7.18
N MET A 271 -1.69 -3.88 -8.35
CA MET A 271 -2.17 -2.52 -8.63
C MET A 271 -3.70 -2.43 -8.55
N GLY A 272 -4.41 -3.44 -9.07
CA GLY A 272 -5.86 -3.53 -8.97
C GLY A 272 -6.36 -3.69 -7.52
N LEU A 273 -5.64 -4.43 -6.66
CA LEU A 273 -5.94 -4.55 -5.23
C LEU A 273 -5.73 -3.22 -4.51
N GLY A 274 -4.68 -2.48 -4.85
CA GLY A 274 -4.42 -1.13 -4.33
C GLY A 274 -5.58 -0.18 -4.60
N ALA A 275 -5.99 -0.06 -5.87
CA ALA A 275 -7.16 0.71 -6.27
C ALA A 275 -8.46 0.23 -5.60
N ALA A 276 -8.59 -1.08 -5.39
CA ALA A 276 -9.79 -1.67 -4.79
C ALA A 276 -9.91 -1.40 -3.28
N LEU A 277 -8.81 -1.37 -2.52
CA LEU A 277 -8.83 -1.46 -1.06
C LEU A 277 -8.25 -0.27 -0.32
N GLY A 278 -7.30 0.47 -0.90
CA GLY A 278 -6.55 1.49 -0.16
C GLY A 278 -6.31 2.81 -0.89
N GLU A 279 -5.95 2.75 -2.16
CA GLU A 279 -5.47 3.92 -2.90
C GLU A 279 -6.58 4.95 -3.16
N GLN A 280 -6.36 6.17 -2.69
CA GLN A 280 -7.30 7.27 -2.88
C GLN A 280 -6.59 8.62 -2.89
N LEU A 281 -6.88 9.43 -3.91
CA LEU A 281 -6.59 10.85 -3.89
C LEU A 281 -7.74 11.61 -3.23
N MET A 282 -7.42 12.43 -2.24
CA MET A 282 -8.37 13.26 -1.52
C MET A 282 -8.04 14.73 -1.73
N PHE A 283 -9.07 15.57 -1.89
CA PHE A 283 -8.92 16.99 -2.18
C PHE A 283 -9.70 17.85 -1.19
N GLN A 284 -9.15 19.02 -0.88
CA GLN A 284 -9.79 20.10 -0.15
C GLN A 284 -9.50 21.41 -0.90
N ASP A 285 -10.54 22.13 -1.30
CA ASP A 285 -10.44 23.40 -2.04
C ASP A 285 -9.53 23.29 -3.29
N GLY A 286 -9.69 22.19 -4.03
CA GLY A 286 -8.90 21.89 -5.24
C GLY A 286 -7.46 21.43 -4.99
N ARG A 287 -7.00 21.39 -3.74
CA ARG A 287 -5.65 20.94 -3.37
C ARG A 287 -5.65 19.51 -2.84
N PRO A 288 -4.70 18.64 -3.22
CA PRO A 288 -4.58 17.32 -2.63
C PRO A 288 -4.22 17.42 -1.14
N VAL A 289 -4.87 16.61 -0.30
CA VAL A 289 -4.54 16.52 1.14
C VAL A 289 -3.57 15.38 1.46
N ILE A 290 -3.59 14.32 0.65
CA ILE A 290 -2.58 13.25 0.70
C ILE A 290 -1.50 13.59 -0.31
N THR A 291 -0.28 13.86 0.18
CA THR A 291 0.87 14.29 -0.65
C THR A 291 2.11 13.42 -0.43
N GLY A 292 1.96 12.27 0.21
CA GLY A 292 3.07 11.33 0.43
C GLY A 292 2.60 9.90 0.65
N TYR A 293 3.49 8.95 0.39
CA TYR A 293 3.21 7.51 0.46
C TYR A 293 2.87 6.98 1.86
N GLY A 294 3.13 7.75 2.92
CA GLY A 294 2.74 7.36 4.27
C GLY A 294 1.22 7.34 4.49
N ASP A 295 0.47 8.15 3.75
CA ASP A 295 -0.99 8.26 3.84
C ASP A 295 -1.71 7.76 2.55
N TYR A 296 -0.95 7.46 1.49
CA TYR A 296 -1.45 6.83 0.26
C TYR A 296 -1.21 5.32 0.35
N ALA A 297 -2.27 4.56 0.69
CA ALA A 297 -2.18 3.15 1.06
C ALA A 297 -1.95 2.21 -0.13
N ILE A 298 -0.69 2.13 -0.58
CA ILE A 298 -0.21 1.14 -1.56
C ILE A 298 -0.10 -0.24 -0.87
N PRO A 299 -0.51 -1.34 -1.53
CA PRO A 299 -0.35 -2.68 -0.98
C PRO A 299 1.10 -3.03 -0.64
N GLN A 300 1.31 -3.61 0.54
CA GLN A 300 2.61 -4.12 0.99
C GLN A 300 2.71 -5.63 0.75
N ALA A 301 3.94 -6.14 0.62
CA ALA A 301 4.19 -7.56 0.32
C ALA A 301 3.56 -8.55 1.32
N ASN A 302 3.43 -8.16 2.60
CA ASN A 302 2.81 -8.98 3.64
C ASN A 302 1.28 -8.93 3.66
N GLU A 303 0.66 -8.08 2.84
CA GLU A 303 -0.80 -7.95 2.69
C GLU A 303 -1.34 -8.73 1.49
N LEU A 304 -0.43 -9.18 0.61
CA LEU A 304 -0.80 -9.84 -0.63
C LEU A 304 -1.17 -11.30 -0.38
N PRO A 305 -2.31 -11.78 -0.91
CA PRO A 305 -2.63 -13.19 -0.91
C PRO A 305 -1.80 -13.93 -1.96
N PRO A 306 -1.79 -15.27 -1.96
CA PRO A 306 -1.35 -16.05 -3.11
C PRO A 306 -2.12 -15.65 -4.38
N ILE A 307 -1.39 -15.38 -5.47
CA ILE A 307 -1.92 -15.05 -6.79
C ILE A 307 -1.65 -16.25 -7.73
N ASP A 308 -2.71 -16.95 -8.13
CA ASP A 308 -2.67 -18.09 -9.05
C ASP A 308 -2.92 -17.59 -10.47
N VAL A 309 -1.89 -17.62 -11.32
CA VAL A 309 -1.93 -17.15 -12.70
C VAL A 309 -2.01 -18.33 -13.66
N GLU A 310 -2.95 -18.27 -14.61
CA GLU A 310 -3.09 -19.25 -15.69
C GLU A 310 -3.33 -18.56 -17.04
N PHE A 311 -2.80 -19.15 -18.11
CA PHE A 311 -2.96 -18.66 -19.48
C PHE A 311 -3.75 -19.67 -20.32
N ILE A 312 -4.79 -19.19 -20.98
CA ILE A 312 -5.52 -19.95 -22.01
C ILE A 312 -4.88 -19.62 -23.36
N GLU A 313 -3.97 -20.48 -23.81
CA GLU A 313 -3.21 -20.24 -25.03
C GLU A 313 -3.97 -20.71 -26.27
N ARG A 314 -4.51 -19.75 -27.03
CA ARG A 314 -5.22 -19.96 -28.29
C ARG A 314 -4.72 -18.96 -29.31
N LYS A 315 -4.28 -19.41 -30.49
CA LYS A 315 -3.66 -18.52 -31.48
C LYS A 315 -4.63 -17.42 -31.92
N SER A 316 -4.20 -16.18 -31.76
CA SER A 316 -4.80 -15.01 -32.40
C SER A 316 -4.44 -15.00 -33.89
N PRO A 317 -5.32 -14.50 -34.77
CA PRO A 317 -5.07 -14.53 -36.22
C PRO A 317 -3.96 -13.59 -36.69
N ARG A 318 -3.60 -12.56 -35.92
CA ARG A 318 -2.83 -11.42 -36.46
C ARG A 318 -1.64 -10.94 -35.60
N GLY A 319 -1.51 -11.38 -34.36
CA GLY A 319 -0.34 -11.05 -33.52
C GLY A 319 0.88 -11.95 -33.83
N PRO A 320 2.11 -11.57 -33.46
CA PRO A 320 3.28 -12.39 -33.74
C PRO A 320 3.11 -13.77 -33.08
N TYR A 321 3.26 -14.82 -33.88
CA TYR A 321 3.02 -16.23 -33.52
C TYR A 321 1.62 -16.55 -32.96
N GLY A 322 0.66 -15.62 -33.11
CA GLY A 322 -0.67 -15.71 -32.53
C GLY A 322 -0.80 -15.18 -31.10
N SER A 323 0.11 -14.32 -30.66
CA SER A 323 0.02 -13.60 -29.37
C SER A 323 -1.05 -12.49 -29.37
N LYS A 324 -1.46 -12.07 -28.17
CA LYS A 324 -2.28 -10.89 -27.89
C LYS A 324 -1.66 -10.11 -26.73
N SER A 325 -2.24 -8.96 -26.41
CA SER A 325 -1.77 -8.13 -25.30
C SER A 325 -2.17 -8.68 -23.92
N LEU A 326 -1.42 -8.29 -22.88
CA LEU A 326 -1.56 -8.84 -21.53
C LEU A 326 -1.59 -7.80 -20.41
N ALA A 327 -0.64 -6.86 -20.40
CA ALA A 327 -0.30 -6.05 -19.21
C ALA A 327 -1.48 -5.25 -18.61
N GLU A 328 -2.14 -4.39 -19.39
CA GLU A 328 -3.23 -3.53 -18.87
C GLU A 328 -4.46 -4.36 -18.45
N LEU A 329 -4.73 -5.47 -19.14
CA LEU A 329 -5.85 -6.37 -18.86
C LEU A 329 -5.75 -7.03 -17.47
N ALA A 330 -4.54 -7.22 -16.94
CA ALA A 330 -4.32 -7.84 -15.63
C ALA A 330 -4.85 -7.03 -14.45
N LEU A 331 -5.02 -5.72 -14.62
CA LEU A 331 -5.54 -4.83 -13.58
C LEU A 331 -7.07 -4.79 -13.57
N MET A 332 -7.70 -4.82 -14.74
CA MET A 332 -9.09 -4.39 -14.93
C MET A 332 -10.12 -5.17 -14.09
N PRO A 333 -10.08 -6.51 -14.01
CA PRO A 333 -11.11 -7.27 -13.31
C PRO A 333 -10.99 -7.21 -11.78
N THR A 334 -9.79 -6.92 -11.26
CA THR A 334 -9.44 -7.11 -9.85
C THR A 334 -10.43 -6.41 -8.92
N ALA A 335 -10.66 -5.11 -9.10
CA ALA A 335 -11.51 -4.34 -8.21
C ALA A 335 -12.98 -4.80 -8.25
N ALA A 336 -13.47 -5.23 -9.41
CA ALA A 336 -14.82 -5.77 -9.54
C ALA A 336 -14.95 -7.15 -8.86
N ALA A 337 -13.93 -8.02 -8.98
CA ALA A 337 -13.89 -9.31 -8.30
C ALA A 337 -13.87 -9.13 -6.78
N VAL A 338 -13.05 -8.21 -6.25
CA VAL A 338 -13.05 -7.83 -4.83
C VAL A 338 -14.43 -7.30 -4.40
N ALA A 339 -15.03 -6.37 -5.15
CA ALA A 339 -16.35 -5.81 -4.82
C ALA A 339 -17.45 -6.88 -4.82
N ASN A 340 -17.37 -7.86 -5.72
CA ASN A 340 -18.28 -9.01 -5.76
C ASN A 340 -18.07 -9.93 -4.55
N ALA A 341 -16.83 -10.20 -4.18
CA ALA A 341 -16.50 -11.04 -3.03
C ALA A 341 -16.93 -10.39 -1.70
N VAL A 342 -16.73 -9.07 -1.54
CA VAL A 342 -17.24 -8.30 -0.38
C VAL A 342 -18.77 -8.34 -0.34
N ALA A 343 -19.44 -8.15 -1.48
CA ALA A 343 -20.90 -8.24 -1.52
C ALA A 343 -21.43 -9.65 -1.21
N HIS A 344 -20.68 -10.69 -1.57
CA HIS A 344 -20.99 -12.07 -1.19
C HIS A 344 -20.80 -12.30 0.31
N ALA A 345 -19.67 -11.87 0.88
CA ALA A 345 -19.32 -12.02 2.29
C ALA A 345 -20.29 -11.29 3.23
N THR A 346 -20.70 -10.07 2.85
CA THR A 346 -21.39 -9.13 3.75
C THR A 346 -22.85 -8.86 3.38
N GLY A 347 -23.25 -9.16 2.14
CA GLY A 347 -24.51 -8.69 1.55
C GLY A 347 -24.51 -7.22 1.11
N ILE A 348 -23.41 -6.48 1.33
CA ILE A 348 -23.31 -5.05 1.06
C ILE A 348 -22.68 -4.80 -0.31
N ARG A 349 -23.37 -4.05 -1.17
CA ARG A 349 -22.81 -3.59 -2.44
C ARG A 349 -22.13 -2.23 -2.28
N VAL A 350 -20.81 -2.23 -2.16
CA VAL A 350 -20.01 -1.00 -2.20
C VAL A 350 -19.88 -0.53 -3.66
N ARG A 351 -20.20 0.74 -3.92
CA ARG A 351 -20.26 1.34 -5.28
C ARG A 351 -19.24 2.45 -5.50
N SER A 352 -18.33 2.64 -4.56
CA SER A 352 -17.22 3.60 -4.68
C SER A 352 -15.98 2.98 -4.09
N LEU A 353 -14.89 3.04 -4.84
CA LEU A 353 -13.57 2.62 -4.38
C LEU A 353 -12.88 3.76 -3.61
N PRO A 354 -11.87 3.46 -2.78
CA PRO A 354 -11.51 2.12 -2.28
C PRO A 354 -12.57 1.54 -1.34
N ILE A 355 -12.66 0.21 -1.19
CA ILE A 355 -13.57 -0.50 -0.29
C ILE A 355 -12.97 -0.54 1.10
N THR A 356 -13.16 0.56 1.83
CA THR A 356 -12.60 0.77 3.16
C THR A 356 -13.55 0.31 4.27
N PRO A 357 -13.05 0.03 5.49
CA PRO A 357 -13.86 -0.49 6.59
C PRO A 357 -15.08 0.37 6.97
N ASP A 358 -14.99 1.70 6.82
CA ASP A 358 -16.10 2.64 7.05
C ASP A 358 -17.31 2.33 6.15
N LYS A 359 -17.07 2.01 4.86
CA LYS A 359 -18.12 1.71 3.88
C LYS A 359 -18.85 0.39 4.17
N ILE A 360 -18.22 -0.51 4.92
CA ILE A 360 -18.77 -1.80 5.33
C ILE A 360 -19.48 -1.65 6.68
N LEU A 361 -18.79 -1.16 7.71
CA LEU A 361 -19.32 -1.05 9.07
C LEU A 361 -20.57 -0.18 9.16
N ASP A 362 -20.72 0.83 8.31
CA ASP A 362 -21.92 1.65 8.32
C ASP A 362 -23.17 0.95 7.82
N LYS A 363 -23.00 -0.10 7.02
CA LYS A 363 -24.11 -0.75 6.30
C LYS A 363 -24.37 -2.19 6.75
N TRP A 364 -23.43 -2.86 7.41
CA TRP A 364 -23.56 -4.29 7.74
C TRP A 364 -24.67 -4.54 8.76
N PRO A 365 -25.72 -5.32 8.45
CA PRO A 365 -26.81 -5.61 9.40
C PRO A 365 -26.35 -6.13 10.78
N ASN A 366 -25.31 -6.95 10.83
CA ASN A 366 -24.76 -7.50 12.09
C ASN A 366 -24.10 -6.45 13.00
N THR A 367 -23.93 -5.21 12.51
CA THR A 367 -23.37 -4.09 13.28
C THR A 367 -24.38 -2.96 13.53
N GLN A 368 -25.63 -3.10 13.04
CA GLN A 368 -26.70 -2.08 13.11
C GLN A 368 -27.43 -2.02 14.46
N ASP A 369 -26.70 -1.85 15.56
CA ASP A 369 -27.31 -1.20 16.72
C ASP A 369 -27.35 0.30 16.46
N ASN A 370 -28.49 0.96 16.67
CA ASN A 370 -28.58 2.41 16.58
C ASN A 370 -27.63 3.03 17.60
N ILE A 371 -26.59 3.73 17.11
CA ILE A 371 -25.74 4.56 17.96
C ILE A 371 -26.48 5.87 18.20
N GLU A 372 -27.13 5.97 19.35
CA GLU A 372 -27.63 7.24 19.85
C GLU A 372 -26.49 8.03 20.49
N LEU A 373 -26.01 9.03 19.78
CA LEU A 373 -25.01 9.94 20.32
C LEU A 373 -25.66 10.85 21.37
N PRO A 374 -25.01 11.05 22.53
CA PRO A 374 -25.57 11.88 23.59
C PRO A 374 -25.66 13.36 23.16
N SER A 375 -26.64 14.09 23.72
CA SER A 375 -26.79 15.53 23.48
C SER A 375 -25.59 16.32 24.00
N ILE A 376 -25.45 17.57 23.54
CA ILE A 376 -24.39 18.46 24.05
C ILE A 376 -24.61 18.84 25.53
N LEU A 377 -25.86 18.85 26.00
CA LEU A 377 -26.20 19.14 27.40
C LEU A 377 -25.62 18.09 28.36
N ALA A 378 -25.44 16.85 27.90
CA ALA A 378 -24.74 15.81 28.64
C ALA A 378 -23.20 15.99 28.65
N ARG A 379 -22.68 17.02 27.98
CA ARG A 379 -21.25 17.30 27.78
C ARG A 379 -20.91 18.79 28.02
N PRO A 380 -21.22 19.33 29.21
CA PRO A 380 -21.10 20.77 29.51
C PRO A 380 -19.64 21.27 29.48
N SER A 381 -18.64 20.40 29.56
CA SER A 381 -17.23 20.78 29.47
C SER A 381 -16.73 21.03 28.04
N ARG A 382 -17.59 20.95 27.00
CA ARG A 382 -17.16 21.03 25.58
C ARG A 382 -18.16 21.78 24.67
N TRP A 383 -19.06 22.58 25.24
CA TRP A 383 -20.08 23.33 24.50
C TRP A 383 -19.48 24.27 23.43
N TRP A 384 -18.33 24.88 23.70
CA TRP A 384 -17.66 25.78 22.75
C TRP A 384 -17.14 25.06 21.50
N THR A 385 -16.64 23.82 21.62
CA THR A 385 -16.18 23.03 20.46
C THR A 385 -17.33 22.81 19.49
N GLU A 386 -18.52 22.50 20.01
CA GLU A 386 -19.72 22.31 19.20
C GLU A 386 -20.17 23.62 18.54
N ILE A 387 -20.11 24.75 19.26
CA ILE A 387 -20.39 26.07 18.67
C ILE A 387 -19.45 26.36 17.51
N ILE A 388 -18.14 26.14 17.70
CA ILE A 388 -17.15 26.37 16.65
C ILE A 388 -17.39 25.45 15.45
N ARG A 389 -17.64 24.15 15.68
CA ARG A 389 -17.96 23.18 14.62
C ARG A 389 -19.22 23.57 13.84
N LYS A 390 -20.25 24.11 14.50
CA LYS A 390 -21.46 24.63 13.84
C LYS A 390 -21.25 25.96 13.13
N ALA A 391 -20.39 26.83 13.66
CA ALA A 391 -20.09 28.12 13.07
C ALA A 391 -19.19 28.02 11.83
N TYR A 392 -18.34 26.99 11.72
CA TYR A 392 -17.44 26.80 10.58
C TYR A 392 -18.18 26.74 9.24
N PRO A 393 -19.20 25.89 9.05
CA PRO A 393 -20.03 25.89 7.84
C PRO A 393 -20.82 27.19 7.62
N LEU A 394 -21.06 27.98 8.67
CA LEU A 394 -21.78 29.26 8.59
C LEU A 394 -20.88 30.45 8.20
N GLY A 395 -19.63 30.19 7.81
CA GLY A 395 -18.70 31.21 7.30
C GLY A 395 -17.53 31.55 8.24
N LEU A 396 -17.52 31.06 9.50
CA LEU A 396 -16.38 31.28 10.41
C LEU A 396 -15.09 30.69 9.84
N GLN A 397 -15.17 29.54 9.16
CA GLN A 397 -13.99 28.94 8.55
C GLN A 397 -13.44 29.80 7.42
N SER A 398 -14.30 30.30 6.53
CA SER A 398 -13.88 31.19 5.44
C SER A 398 -13.28 32.50 5.97
N LEU A 399 -13.85 33.05 7.05
CA LEU A 399 -13.30 34.21 7.74
C LEU A 399 -11.90 33.93 8.29
N LEU A 400 -11.71 32.82 9.02
CA LEU A 400 -10.40 32.42 9.55
C LEU A 400 -9.41 32.04 8.44
N HIS A 401 -9.88 31.48 7.33
CA HIS A 401 -9.06 31.15 6.17
C HIS A 401 -8.53 32.42 5.51
N ASN A 402 -9.40 33.38 5.22
CA ASN A 402 -9.08 34.60 4.47
C ASN A 402 -8.34 35.65 5.30
N PHE A 403 -8.74 35.86 6.56
CA PHE A 403 -8.16 36.89 7.42
C PHE A 403 -7.06 36.34 8.35
N GLY A 404 -7.11 35.05 8.66
CA GLY A 404 -6.08 34.43 9.50
C GLY A 404 -4.71 34.33 8.83
N THR A 405 -4.63 34.49 7.50
CA THR A 405 -3.37 34.58 6.74
C THR A 405 -2.49 35.71 7.19
N SER A 406 -3.05 36.90 7.39
CA SER A 406 -2.30 38.11 7.75
C SER A 406 -1.64 38.04 9.14
N PHE A 407 -2.08 37.09 9.98
CA PHE A 407 -1.60 36.88 11.35
C PHE A 407 -1.12 35.45 11.58
N ALA A 408 -0.88 34.70 10.50
CA ALA A 408 -0.39 33.35 10.59
C ALA A 408 1.04 33.35 11.14
N ARG A 409 1.41 32.29 11.84
CA ARG A 409 2.84 32.04 12.10
C ARG A 409 3.58 31.99 10.74
N PRO A 410 4.71 32.68 10.60
CA PRO A 410 5.54 32.56 9.40
C PRO A 410 5.88 31.09 9.15
N ASN A 411 5.87 30.70 7.88
CA ASN A 411 6.44 29.43 7.47
C ASN A 411 7.91 29.73 7.17
N ASP A 412 8.81 29.39 8.09
CA ASP A 412 10.23 29.77 8.02
C ASP A 412 11.01 29.07 6.90
N GLY A 413 10.32 28.31 6.03
CA GLY A 413 10.90 27.69 4.84
C GLY A 413 11.71 26.43 5.14
N ASP A 414 12.31 25.88 4.08
CA ASP A 414 13.25 24.76 4.18
C ASP A 414 14.60 25.34 4.64
N SER A 415 15.04 25.00 5.85
CA SER A 415 16.34 25.43 6.38
C SER A 415 17.33 24.28 6.25
N ASP A 416 18.41 24.42 5.49
CA ASP A 416 19.47 23.40 5.38
C ASP A 416 19.93 22.92 6.76
N ILE A 417 20.25 21.62 6.83
CA ILE A 417 20.87 21.05 8.04
C ILE A 417 22.27 21.65 8.13
N GLU A 418 22.54 22.37 9.20
CA GLU A 418 23.86 22.98 9.46
C GLU A 418 24.82 21.95 10.04
N ASP A 419 24.37 21.12 11.00
CA ASP A 419 25.18 20.07 11.59
C ASP A 419 24.35 18.88 12.12
N ILE A 420 25.00 17.70 12.23
CA ILE A 420 24.47 16.51 12.90
C ILE A 420 25.47 16.05 13.95
N HIS A 421 25.07 16.13 15.22
CA HIS A 421 25.88 15.74 16.36
C HIS A 421 25.59 14.31 16.81
N PHE A 422 26.64 13.60 17.24
CA PHE A 422 26.57 12.21 17.71
C PHE A 422 27.12 12.10 19.15
N PRO A 423 26.39 12.59 20.16
CA PRO A 423 26.83 12.51 21.55
C PRO A 423 26.97 11.06 22.04
N SER A 424 28.01 10.78 22.83
CA SER A 424 28.27 9.45 23.40
C SER A 424 27.37 9.10 24.60
N ASP A 425 26.75 10.11 25.22
CA ASP A 425 25.89 9.96 26.39
C ASP A 425 24.80 11.04 26.44
N SER A 426 23.79 10.79 27.28
CA SER A 426 22.65 11.68 27.43
C SER A 426 22.98 13.04 28.07
N ASN A 427 24.09 13.19 28.81
CA ASN A 427 24.49 14.49 29.37
C ASN A 427 25.01 15.42 28.25
N ALA A 428 25.86 14.89 27.38
CA ALA A 428 26.32 15.60 26.19
C ALA A 428 25.15 15.98 25.27
N ALA A 429 24.19 15.05 25.08
CA ALA A 429 23.00 15.31 24.28
C ALA A 429 22.15 16.47 24.82
N VAL A 430 21.84 16.51 26.12
CA VAL A 430 21.04 17.62 26.70
C VAL A 430 21.81 18.94 26.73
N ALA A 431 23.14 18.90 26.84
CA ALA A 431 23.97 20.10 26.75
C ALA A 431 23.83 20.74 25.36
N LEU A 432 23.98 19.95 24.29
CA LEU A 432 23.79 20.40 22.90
C LEU A 432 22.36 20.91 22.64
N LEU A 433 21.33 20.18 23.11
CA LEU A 433 19.93 20.61 22.98
C LEU A 433 19.64 21.95 23.67
N THR A 434 20.44 22.30 24.67
CA THR A 434 20.28 23.54 25.43
C THR A 434 21.08 24.69 24.83
N SER A 435 22.31 24.43 24.38
CA SER A 435 23.24 25.45 23.87
C SER A 435 22.91 25.91 22.45
N GLU A 436 22.45 24.99 21.59
CA GLU A 436 22.18 25.28 20.19
C GLU A 436 20.75 25.81 19.99
N LEU A 437 20.62 26.84 19.15
CA LEU A 437 19.31 27.30 18.71
C LEU A 437 18.72 26.27 17.71
N ASP A 438 17.42 26.00 17.81
CA ASP A 438 16.70 25.08 16.92
C ASP A 438 17.26 23.65 16.85
N ALA A 439 17.96 23.19 17.90
CA ALA A 439 18.42 21.82 17.99
C ALA A 439 17.29 20.87 18.40
N LEU A 440 17.20 19.73 17.71
CA LEU A 440 16.22 18.68 18.00
C LEU A 440 16.85 17.29 18.08
N PRO A 441 16.37 16.44 19.02
CA PRO A 441 16.84 15.07 19.11
C PRO A 441 16.28 14.26 17.94
N ILE A 442 17.13 13.42 17.34
CA ILE A 442 16.73 12.43 16.36
C ILE A 442 17.04 11.03 16.89
N GLY A 443 16.17 10.10 16.51
CA GLY A 443 16.29 8.67 16.73
C GLY A 443 15.40 7.98 15.71
N GLY A 444 15.70 6.72 15.39
CA GLY A 444 14.89 6.01 14.41
C GLY A 444 13.42 5.96 14.84
N GLY A 445 12.52 5.97 13.86
CA GLY A 445 11.06 6.00 14.10
C GLY A 445 10.49 7.37 14.51
N GLY A 446 11.35 8.37 14.76
CA GLY A 446 10.96 9.77 14.92
C GLY A 446 10.71 10.47 13.58
N ASP A 447 9.91 11.54 13.60
CA ASP A 447 9.45 12.25 12.39
C ASP A 447 10.23 13.53 12.09
N VAL A 448 11.29 13.88 12.83
CA VAL A 448 11.97 15.19 12.72
C VAL A 448 12.41 15.48 11.29
N ILE A 449 13.11 14.54 10.64
CA ILE A 449 13.59 14.71 9.26
C ILE A 449 12.42 14.84 8.26
N VAL A 450 11.39 14.01 8.41
CA VAL A 450 10.20 14.04 7.54
C VAL A 450 9.42 15.35 7.73
N ALA A 451 9.25 15.80 8.98
CA ALA A 451 8.57 17.02 9.33
C ALA A 451 9.32 18.25 8.81
N ARG A 452 10.67 18.24 8.84
CA ARG A 452 11.51 19.27 8.23
C ARG A 452 11.28 19.34 6.71
N ASN A 453 11.35 18.20 6.01
CA ASN A 453 11.11 18.15 4.55
C ASN A 453 9.67 18.56 4.16
N GLN A 454 8.72 18.48 5.09
CA GLN A 454 7.34 18.95 4.92
C GLN A 454 7.15 20.44 5.32
N GLY A 455 8.21 21.11 5.77
CA GLY A 455 8.19 22.48 6.28
C GLY A 455 7.31 22.64 7.52
N LEU A 456 7.25 21.62 8.38
CA LEU A 456 6.42 21.63 9.60
C LEU A 456 7.19 22.12 10.83
N ILE A 457 8.51 21.96 10.81
CA ILE A 457 9.44 22.36 11.87
C ILE A 457 10.71 22.91 11.23
N VAL A 458 11.38 23.79 11.96
CA VAL A 458 12.75 24.23 11.67
C VAL A 458 13.67 23.48 12.61
N ALA A 459 14.69 22.82 12.04
CA ALA A 459 15.70 22.08 12.79
C ALA A 459 17.01 22.13 12.01
N LYS A 460 17.91 23.00 12.45
CA LYS A 460 19.22 23.21 11.81
C LYS A 460 20.29 22.29 12.36
N ASN A 461 20.20 21.99 13.66
CA ASN A 461 21.14 21.13 14.37
C ASN A 461 20.41 19.87 14.82
N LEU A 462 20.84 18.71 14.34
CA LEU A 462 20.23 17.42 14.70
C LEU A 462 21.12 16.69 15.69
N ILE A 463 20.53 16.13 16.74
CA ILE A 463 21.28 15.42 17.79
C ILE A 463 20.88 13.95 17.76
N ASP A 464 21.73 13.11 17.18
CA ASP A 464 21.49 11.69 17.03
C ASP A 464 21.74 10.95 18.35
N LEU A 465 20.66 10.44 18.93
CA LEU A 465 20.71 9.75 20.22
C LEU A 465 21.18 8.29 20.10
N SER A 466 21.35 7.73 18.89
CA SER A 466 21.69 6.32 18.69
C SER A 466 23.01 5.89 19.35
N ALA A 467 23.96 6.82 19.50
CA ALA A 467 25.25 6.59 20.14
C ALA A 467 25.24 6.75 21.68
N CYS A 468 24.13 7.20 22.27
CA CYS A 468 24.01 7.39 23.73
C CYS A 468 23.86 6.04 24.45
N SER A 469 25.00 5.49 24.88
CA SER A 469 25.08 4.16 25.49
C SER A 469 24.29 4.01 26.80
N ASP A 470 24.14 5.09 27.57
CA ASP A 470 23.38 5.14 28.82
C ASP A 470 21.85 5.10 28.62
N MET A 471 21.39 5.13 27.37
CA MET A 471 19.97 5.10 27.00
C MET A 471 19.58 3.82 26.25
N ALA A 472 20.49 2.85 26.09
CA ALA A 472 20.31 1.67 25.23
C ALA A 472 19.90 0.39 25.97
N GLY A 473 19.70 0.44 27.29
CA GLY A 473 19.48 -0.73 28.15
C GLY A 473 18.01 -1.12 28.34
N VAL A 474 17.77 -2.42 28.56
CA VAL A 474 16.52 -2.95 29.11
C VAL A 474 16.85 -3.85 30.30
N ASP A 475 16.39 -3.47 31.48
CA ASP A 475 16.67 -4.17 32.73
C ASP A 475 15.43 -4.23 33.63
N THR A 476 15.46 -5.09 34.65
CA THR A 476 14.41 -5.18 35.66
C THR A 476 15.06 -5.01 37.01
N ASN A 477 14.53 -4.06 37.81
CA ASN A 477 15.06 -3.81 39.14
C ASN A 477 14.67 -4.94 40.13
N PRO A 478 15.26 -4.99 41.34
CA PRO A 478 14.92 -6.01 42.34
C PRO A 478 13.44 -6.01 42.78
N GLN A 479 12.73 -4.90 42.61
CA GLN A 479 11.30 -4.76 42.89
C GLN A 479 10.42 -5.33 41.76
N GLY A 480 11.01 -5.67 40.61
CA GLY A 480 10.33 -6.20 39.45
C GLY A 480 9.87 -5.14 38.44
N ASP A 481 10.23 -3.87 38.62
CA ASP A 481 9.91 -2.82 37.65
C ASP A 481 10.80 -2.97 36.41
N LEU A 482 10.20 -2.85 35.23
CA LEU A 482 10.92 -2.91 33.96
C LEU A 482 11.43 -1.51 33.61
N HIS A 483 12.74 -1.37 33.42
CA HIS A 483 13.36 -0.16 32.93
C HIS A 483 13.75 -0.31 31.46
N ILE A 484 13.42 0.69 30.65
CA ILE A 484 13.61 0.69 29.20
C ILE A 484 14.25 2.03 28.83
N GLY A 485 15.47 1.99 28.32
CA GLY A 485 16.14 3.18 27.80
C GLY A 485 15.48 3.72 26.53
N ALA A 486 15.57 5.03 26.31
CA ALA A 486 14.88 5.68 25.19
C ALA A 486 15.39 5.30 23.80
N THR A 487 16.64 4.84 23.67
CA THR A 487 17.25 4.48 22.37
C THR A 487 17.12 3.00 22.05
N VAL A 488 16.56 2.20 22.97
CA VAL A 488 16.18 0.81 22.72
C VAL A 488 15.25 0.76 21.50
N THR A 489 15.55 -0.12 20.55
CA THR A 489 14.71 -0.29 19.37
C THR A 489 13.47 -1.11 19.71
N LEU A 490 12.39 -0.90 18.95
CA LEU A 490 11.16 -1.67 19.12
C LEU A 490 11.42 -3.17 18.92
N ALA A 491 12.29 -3.55 17.97
CA ALA A 491 12.68 -4.92 17.75
C ALA A 491 13.42 -5.53 18.95
N GLN A 492 14.39 -4.81 19.54
CA GLN A 492 15.09 -5.23 20.75
C GLN A 492 14.13 -5.44 21.92
N LEU A 493 13.21 -4.50 22.15
CA LEU A 493 12.24 -4.62 23.24
C LEU A 493 11.29 -5.80 23.02
N ALA A 494 10.74 -5.96 21.81
CA ALA A 494 9.81 -7.06 21.51
C ALA A 494 10.49 -8.44 21.57
N SER A 495 11.77 -8.53 21.19
CA SER A 495 12.57 -9.75 21.34
C SER A 495 12.79 -10.06 22.82
N ARG A 496 13.20 -9.05 23.61
CA ARG A 496 13.46 -9.22 25.05
C ARG A 496 12.23 -9.63 25.85
N LEU A 497 11.05 -9.11 25.50
CA LEU A 497 9.79 -9.36 26.19
C LEU A 497 8.98 -10.53 25.62
N GLY A 498 9.26 -10.94 24.37
CA GLY A 498 8.42 -11.86 23.62
C GLY A 498 8.24 -13.25 24.24
N ASP A 499 9.20 -13.67 25.06
CA ASP A 499 9.22 -14.95 25.79
C ASP A 499 8.80 -14.82 27.26
N SER A 500 8.27 -13.65 27.68
CA SER A 500 7.87 -13.40 29.06
C SER A 500 6.52 -14.05 29.39
N ASP A 501 6.44 -14.71 30.55
CA ASP A 501 5.20 -15.22 31.12
C ASP A 501 4.28 -14.11 31.66
N LEU A 502 4.80 -12.88 31.79
CA LEU A 502 4.01 -11.75 32.28
C LEU A 502 3.13 -11.20 31.16
N SER A 503 1.81 -11.18 31.40
CA SER A 503 0.83 -10.73 30.41
C SER A 503 1.05 -9.30 29.93
N GLY A 504 1.48 -8.37 30.79
CA GLY A 504 1.80 -6.99 30.42
C GLY A 504 2.99 -6.89 29.47
N ASP A 505 4.06 -7.67 29.71
CA ASP A 505 5.23 -7.71 28.84
C ASP A 505 4.88 -8.27 27.46
N ARG A 506 4.12 -9.37 27.43
CA ARG A 506 3.61 -9.97 26.20
C ARG A 506 2.75 -8.99 25.42
N ALA A 507 1.89 -8.21 26.08
CA ALA A 507 1.08 -7.19 25.44
C ALA A 507 1.91 -6.07 24.79
N ILE A 508 3.04 -5.68 25.38
CA ILE A 508 3.98 -4.71 24.78
C ILE A 508 4.59 -5.31 23.50
N ALA A 509 5.08 -6.55 23.57
CA ALA A 509 5.66 -7.23 22.41
C ALA A 509 4.64 -7.39 21.27
N GLU A 510 3.40 -7.78 21.58
CA GLU A 510 2.30 -7.88 20.61
C GLU A 510 1.92 -6.51 20.02
N THR A 511 1.85 -5.46 20.86
CA THR A 511 1.64 -4.08 20.39
C THR A 511 2.71 -3.71 19.36
N ILE A 512 3.98 -3.90 19.70
CA ILE A 512 5.11 -3.57 18.83
C ILE A 512 5.02 -4.29 17.49
N ARG A 513 4.70 -5.60 17.48
CA ARG A 513 4.57 -6.38 16.24
C ARG A 513 3.46 -5.86 15.33
N LYS A 514 2.40 -5.26 15.87
CA LYS A 514 1.26 -4.73 15.12
C LYS A 514 1.44 -3.29 14.63
N ILE A 515 2.30 -2.47 15.26
CA ILE A 515 2.35 -1.01 14.99
C ILE A 515 3.37 -0.59 13.93
N ALA A 516 4.21 -1.52 13.46
CA ALA A 516 5.24 -1.24 12.47
C ALA A 516 5.69 -2.53 11.76
N SER A 517 6.17 -2.42 10.52
CA SER A 517 6.85 -3.52 9.82
C SER A 517 8.14 -3.91 10.53
N GLN A 518 8.70 -5.09 10.22
CA GLN A 518 9.96 -5.53 10.84
C GLN A 518 11.09 -4.54 10.58
N GLN A 519 11.25 -4.06 9.34
CA GLN A 519 12.27 -3.09 8.95
C GLN A 519 12.18 -1.79 9.75
N ILE A 520 10.96 -1.29 9.99
CA ILE A 520 10.74 -0.12 10.82
C ILE A 520 11.11 -0.42 12.27
N ARG A 521 10.74 -1.58 12.83
CA ARG A 521 11.03 -1.92 14.23
C ARG A 521 12.53 -2.04 14.55
N GLU A 522 13.35 -2.46 13.57
CA GLU A 522 14.81 -2.57 13.76
C GLU A 522 15.47 -1.21 13.97
N THR A 523 14.88 -0.15 13.44
CA THR A 523 15.43 1.22 13.55
C THR A 523 14.66 2.09 14.53
N ALA A 524 13.35 1.90 14.63
CA ALA A 524 12.47 2.68 15.49
C ALA A 524 12.85 2.52 16.95
N THR A 525 13.19 3.62 17.63
CA THR A 525 13.45 3.63 19.06
C THR A 525 12.17 3.89 19.85
N ILE A 526 12.19 3.59 21.15
CA ILE A 526 11.08 3.89 22.06
C ILE A 526 10.77 5.39 22.08
N ALA A 527 11.79 6.24 22.25
CA ALA A 527 11.60 7.69 22.21
C ALA A 527 11.15 8.18 20.83
N GLY A 528 11.70 7.63 19.75
CA GLY A 528 11.31 7.97 18.38
C GLY A 528 9.83 7.67 18.11
N ASN A 529 9.34 6.49 18.51
CA ASN A 529 7.93 6.14 18.39
C ASN A 529 7.01 7.06 19.21
N LEU A 530 7.39 7.37 20.46
CA LEU A 530 6.61 8.27 21.31
C LEU A 530 6.58 9.71 20.75
N GLY A 531 7.67 10.15 20.11
CA GLY A 531 7.85 11.47 19.52
C GLY A 531 7.42 11.62 18.07
N GLN A 532 6.61 10.70 17.56
CA GLN A 532 6.03 10.85 16.22
C GLN A 532 5.14 12.08 16.10
N ALA A 533 5.14 12.70 14.92
CA ALA A 533 4.27 13.83 14.62
C ALA A 533 2.85 13.37 14.27
N ASN A 534 1.91 14.30 14.39
CA ASN A 534 0.49 14.07 14.13
C ASN A 534 0.23 13.64 12.68
N ARG A 535 -0.61 12.62 12.47
CA ARG A 535 -0.97 12.06 11.15
C ARG A 535 -2.17 12.74 10.48
N CYS A 536 -2.48 13.97 10.88
CA CYS A 536 -3.52 14.75 10.23
C CYS A 536 -3.05 15.17 8.82
N TRP A 537 -3.72 14.71 7.77
CA TRP A 537 -3.36 15.02 6.39
C TRP A 537 -3.45 16.51 6.06
N PHE A 538 -4.25 17.32 6.77
CA PHE A 538 -4.20 18.78 6.59
C PHE A 538 -2.93 19.40 7.17
N TYR A 539 -2.50 18.90 8.33
CA TYR A 539 -1.26 19.37 8.95
C TYR A 539 -0.06 19.04 8.07
N ARG A 540 0.01 17.81 7.54
CA ARG A 540 1.14 17.33 6.74
C ARG A 540 1.07 17.72 5.26
N GLY A 541 -0.13 17.89 4.71
CA GLY A 541 -0.38 18.24 3.30
C GLY A 541 -0.23 19.73 2.98
N GLY A 542 0.51 20.49 3.80
CA GLY A 542 0.82 21.90 3.51
C GLY A 542 -0.32 22.89 3.71
N PHE A 543 -1.35 22.55 4.52
CA PHE A 543 -2.40 23.52 4.86
C PHE A 543 -1.98 24.34 6.08
N GLU A 544 -2.22 25.64 6.00
CA GLU A 544 -2.10 26.59 7.13
C GLU A 544 -3.26 26.38 8.12
N CYS A 545 -3.29 25.20 8.74
CA CYS A 545 -4.28 24.81 9.73
C CYS A 545 -3.98 25.39 11.10
N TYR A 546 -4.94 25.31 12.03
CA TYR A 546 -4.79 25.74 13.43
C TYR A 546 -3.45 25.34 14.08
N LYS A 547 -2.96 24.12 13.83
CA LYS A 547 -1.71 23.62 14.41
C LYS A 547 -0.47 24.25 13.75
N ARG A 548 -0.49 24.43 12.42
CA ARG A 548 0.63 25.00 11.63
C ARG A 548 0.67 26.52 11.74
N GLY A 549 -0.38 27.20 11.30
CA GLY A 549 -0.41 28.66 11.22
C GLY A 549 -0.93 29.36 12.48
N GLY A 550 -1.27 28.61 13.54
CA GLY A 550 -1.63 29.16 14.86
C GLY A 550 -3.12 29.47 15.06
N PHE A 551 -3.44 30.18 16.16
CA PHE A 551 -4.82 30.32 16.64
C PHE A 551 -5.76 31.09 15.71
N THR A 552 -5.23 31.84 14.74
CA THR A 552 -5.99 32.58 13.74
C THR A 552 -6.43 31.70 12.57
N ARG A 553 -5.95 30.45 12.49
CA ARG A 553 -6.25 29.52 11.38
C ARG A 553 -7.34 28.49 11.70
N PRO A 554 -8.17 28.08 10.73
CA PRO A 554 -9.20 27.09 10.96
C PRO A 554 -8.60 25.68 11.12
N CYS A 555 -9.38 24.77 11.72
CA CYS A 555 -9.09 23.34 11.61
C CYS A 555 -9.85 22.78 10.40
N TYR A 556 -9.13 22.49 9.31
CA TYR A 556 -9.74 21.99 8.06
C TYR A 556 -10.41 20.63 8.21
N ALA A 557 -10.02 19.82 9.19
CA ALA A 557 -10.65 18.54 9.48
C ALA A 557 -12.15 18.65 9.81
N VAL A 558 -12.61 19.80 10.33
CA VAL A 558 -14.02 19.96 10.71
C VAL A 558 -14.95 19.94 9.51
N THR A 559 -14.54 20.50 8.37
CA THR A 559 -15.36 20.55 7.14
C THR A 559 -14.84 19.67 6.01
N GLY A 560 -13.56 19.32 6.02
CA GLY A 560 -12.94 18.43 5.05
C GLY A 560 -13.08 16.96 5.43
N ASP A 561 -12.33 16.10 4.75
CA ASP A 561 -12.30 14.67 5.07
C ASP A 561 -11.71 14.44 6.47
N ASN A 562 -12.45 13.73 7.32
CA ASN A 562 -12.06 13.40 8.68
C ASN A 562 -12.15 11.91 9.01
N ARG A 563 -12.36 11.05 8.00
CA ARG A 563 -12.75 9.63 8.19
C ARG A 563 -11.80 8.83 9.10
N TYR A 564 -10.48 9.01 8.96
CA TYR A 564 -9.48 8.09 9.54
C TYR A 564 -8.72 8.70 10.72
N TYR A 565 -7.72 9.54 10.47
CA TYR A 565 -6.75 10.01 11.48
C TYR A 565 -7.21 11.25 12.25
N HIS A 566 -8.51 11.33 12.57
CA HIS A 566 -9.09 12.44 13.31
C HIS A 566 -9.88 11.98 14.54
N ALA A 567 -9.89 12.85 15.52
CA ALA A 567 -10.45 12.59 16.82
C ALA A 567 -11.98 12.46 16.76
N ILE A 568 -12.49 11.56 17.59
CA ILE A 568 -13.92 11.38 17.87
C ILE A 568 -14.22 11.57 19.35
N ILE A 569 -13.23 11.90 20.17
CA ILE A 569 -13.40 12.19 21.59
C ILE A 569 -12.38 13.24 22.05
N ASP A 570 -12.82 14.09 22.96
CA ASP A 570 -12.03 15.07 23.70
C ASP A 570 -11.13 16.00 22.87
N SER A 571 -11.42 16.14 21.58
CA SER A 571 -10.73 17.10 20.71
C SER A 571 -11.17 18.51 21.03
N GLY A 572 -10.22 19.40 21.29
CA GLY A 572 -10.46 20.84 21.31
C GLY A 572 -10.74 21.38 19.91
N ARG A 573 -10.11 22.50 19.54
CA ARG A 573 -10.20 23.04 18.17
C ARG A 573 -9.48 22.15 17.15
N CYS A 574 -8.33 21.60 17.51
CA CYS A 574 -7.60 20.64 16.68
C CYS A 574 -8.19 19.24 16.81
N GLN A 575 -8.39 18.60 15.66
CA GLN A 575 -8.99 17.27 15.53
C GLN A 575 -7.95 16.18 15.28
N SER A 576 -6.66 16.47 15.47
CA SER A 576 -5.59 15.48 15.30
C SER A 576 -5.62 14.44 16.43
N VAL A 577 -5.03 13.28 16.18
CA VAL A 577 -4.97 12.19 17.16
C VAL A 577 -3.53 11.89 17.55
N THR A 578 -3.33 11.32 18.74
CA THR A 578 -2.01 10.82 19.13
C THR A 578 -1.56 9.73 18.15
N PRO A 579 -0.34 9.83 17.58
CA PRO A 579 0.14 8.88 16.60
C PRO A 579 0.72 7.59 17.19
N SER A 580 1.12 7.59 18.48
CA SER A 580 1.76 6.45 19.12
C SER A 580 0.76 5.47 19.74
N ASP A 581 0.57 4.34 19.08
CA ASP A 581 -0.13 3.19 19.65
C ASP A 581 0.61 2.60 20.87
N LEU A 582 1.95 2.65 20.87
CA LEU A 582 2.75 2.18 22.00
C LEU A 582 2.47 2.99 23.27
N ALA A 583 2.27 4.30 23.15
CA ALA A 583 1.84 5.15 24.26
C ALA A 583 0.51 4.68 24.87
N THR A 584 -0.41 4.15 24.05
CA THR A 584 -1.70 3.60 24.52
C THR A 584 -1.48 2.39 25.43
N THR A 585 -0.64 1.44 25.02
CA THR A 585 -0.30 0.26 25.82
C THR A 585 0.50 0.63 27.08
N LEU A 586 1.51 1.50 26.95
CA LEU A 586 2.30 1.93 28.10
C LEU A 586 1.45 2.70 29.13
N THR A 587 0.47 3.49 28.68
CA THR A 587 -0.46 4.17 29.60
C THR A 587 -1.36 3.16 30.33
N ALA A 588 -1.78 2.08 29.66
CA ALA A 588 -2.58 1.02 30.30
C ALA A 588 -1.78 0.26 31.37
N LEU A 589 -0.46 0.22 31.23
CA LEU A 589 0.48 -0.39 32.18
C LEU A 589 1.06 0.61 33.19
N ASP A 590 0.39 1.75 33.40
CA ASP A 590 0.77 2.79 34.37
C ASP A 590 2.25 3.25 34.24
N ALA A 591 2.80 3.22 33.02
CA ALA A 591 4.21 3.52 32.79
C ALA A 591 4.57 4.98 33.14
N ILE A 592 5.81 5.17 33.58
CA ILE A 592 6.38 6.44 33.98
C ILE A 592 7.51 6.78 33.01
N VAL A 593 7.50 8.01 32.50
CA VAL A 593 8.55 8.53 31.61
C VAL A 593 9.49 9.41 32.43
N THR A 594 10.78 9.13 32.33
CA THR A 594 11.84 9.97 32.89
C THR A 594 12.35 10.90 31.80
N ILE A 595 12.24 12.20 32.03
CA ILE A 595 12.68 13.27 31.15
C ILE A 595 13.97 13.85 31.73
N LYS A 596 14.98 14.05 30.89
CA LYS A 596 16.28 14.59 31.29
C LYS A 596 16.52 15.96 30.67
N SER A 597 17.17 16.83 31.44
CA SER A 597 17.61 18.16 31.05
C SER A 597 18.96 18.46 31.73
N VAL A 598 19.57 19.60 31.38
CA VAL A 598 20.73 20.13 32.12
C VAL A 598 20.44 20.42 33.60
N ALA A 599 19.18 20.68 33.96
CA ALA A 599 18.76 20.94 35.34
C ALA A 599 18.52 19.66 36.16
N GLY A 600 18.62 18.48 35.54
CA GLY A 600 18.38 17.18 36.16
C GLY A 600 17.25 16.40 35.48
N GLN A 601 16.70 15.42 36.21
CA GLN A 601 15.64 14.53 35.74
C GLN A 601 14.30 14.82 36.42
N ARG A 602 13.21 14.64 35.68
CA ARG A 602 11.84 14.64 36.21
C ARG A 602 11.07 13.45 35.66
N SER A 603 10.19 12.89 36.47
CA SER A 603 9.36 11.76 36.07
C SER A 603 7.90 12.18 35.98
N ILE A 604 7.21 11.74 34.93
CA ILE A 604 5.78 11.98 34.73
C ILE A 604 5.08 10.68 34.31
N PRO A 605 3.79 10.46 34.65
CA PRO A 605 3.02 9.39 34.05
C PRO A 605 2.99 9.55 32.53
N ILE A 606 3.12 8.46 31.77
CA ILE A 606 3.19 8.55 30.30
C ILE A 606 1.93 9.16 29.67
N GLY A 607 0.75 8.98 30.27
CA GLY A 607 -0.47 9.65 29.82
C GLY A 607 -0.46 11.17 29.97
N LYS A 608 0.51 11.74 30.70
CA LYS A 608 0.79 13.18 30.82
C LYS A 608 1.92 13.66 29.93
N LEU A 609 2.57 12.76 29.19
CA LEU A 609 3.55 13.13 28.17
C LEU A 609 2.89 13.85 26.99
N TYR A 610 1.59 13.62 26.77
CA TYR A 610 0.84 14.23 25.68
C TYR A 610 -0.13 15.29 26.18
N SER A 611 -0.20 16.41 25.48
CA SER A 611 -1.20 17.45 25.71
C SER A 611 -1.75 18.03 24.41
N GLY A 612 -2.78 18.87 24.52
CA GLY A 612 -3.25 19.72 23.42
C GLY A 612 -3.51 18.96 22.11
N PRO A 613 -3.08 19.45 20.94
CA PRO A 613 -3.20 18.77 19.64
C PRO A 613 -2.15 17.65 19.48
N ALA A 614 -2.08 16.74 20.45
CA ALA A 614 -1.09 15.67 20.59
C ALA A 614 0.36 16.17 20.47
N GLU A 615 0.75 17.05 21.38
CA GLU A 615 2.11 17.56 21.52
C GLU A 615 2.78 16.92 22.73
N LEU A 616 4.09 16.70 22.63
CA LEU A 616 4.88 16.22 23.75
C LEU A 616 5.08 17.35 24.77
N GLU A 617 4.87 17.03 26.04
CA GLU A 617 5.16 17.88 27.20
C GLU A 617 6.67 17.89 27.52
N LEU A 618 7.47 18.24 26.50
CA LEU A 618 8.91 18.47 26.58
C LEU A 618 9.21 19.95 26.38
N LYS A 619 10.02 20.51 27.27
CA LYS A 619 10.55 21.87 27.17
C LYS A 619 11.80 21.88 26.27
N LYS A 620 12.19 23.06 25.80
CA LYS A 620 13.48 23.23 25.13
C LYS A 620 14.62 22.72 26.02
N GLY A 621 15.55 21.95 25.46
CA GLY A 621 16.65 21.33 26.20
C GLY A 621 16.29 20.02 26.92
N GLU A 622 15.06 19.53 26.81
CA GLU A 622 14.62 18.26 27.40
C GLU A 622 14.60 17.12 26.36
N LEU A 623 14.91 15.90 26.80
CA LEU A 623 14.69 14.66 26.04
C LEU A 623 14.05 13.57 26.90
N ILE A 624 13.44 12.58 26.25
CA ILE A 624 12.97 11.36 26.90
C ILE A 624 14.19 10.49 27.18
N PHE A 625 14.47 10.21 28.46
CA PHE A 625 15.64 9.45 28.88
C PHE A 625 15.36 7.96 29.01
N SER A 626 14.27 7.60 29.69
CA SER A 626 13.88 6.21 29.90
C SER A 626 12.40 6.10 30.26
N ILE A 627 11.89 4.88 30.22
CA ILE A 627 10.55 4.49 30.66
C ILE A 627 10.68 3.44 31.75
N THR A 628 9.83 3.54 32.78
CA THR A 628 9.71 2.54 33.83
C THR A 628 8.28 2.01 33.84
N ILE A 629 8.12 0.68 33.84
CA ILE A 629 6.82 0.02 33.96
C ILE A 629 6.76 -0.68 35.32
N PRO A 630 5.84 -0.29 36.21
CA PRO A 630 5.75 -0.89 37.55
C PRO A 630 5.48 -2.39 37.52
N ALA A 631 6.12 -3.15 38.41
CA ALA A 631 5.96 -4.61 38.52
C ALA A 631 4.48 -5.07 38.61
N PRO A 632 3.61 -4.43 39.44
CA PRO A 632 2.22 -4.85 39.53
C PRO A 632 1.44 -4.67 38.22
N ALA A 633 1.77 -3.66 37.43
CA ALA A 633 1.10 -3.42 36.16
C ALA A 633 1.49 -4.48 35.11
N ARG A 634 2.74 -4.97 35.13
CA ARG A 634 3.23 -6.03 34.24
C ARG A 634 2.50 -7.37 34.45
N GLN A 635 2.00 -7.61 35.66
CA GLN A 635 1.28 -8.85 36.02
C GLN A 635 -0.19 -8.85 35.59
N ARG A 636 -0.75 -7.68 35.28
CA ARG A 636 -2.16 -7.56 34.87
C ARG A 636 -2.42 -8.26 33.55
N LEU A 637 -3.59 -8.86 33.44
CA LEU A 637 -4.06 -9.46 32.20
C LEU A 637 -4.29 -8.33 31.17
N THR A 638 -3.44 -8.29 30.15
CA THR A 638 -3.32 -7.15 29.24
C THR A 638 -3.37 -7.58 27.78
N TYR A 639 -4.19 -6.91 26.97
CA TYR A 639 -4.33 -7.16 25.53
C TYR A 639 -4.42 -5.84 24.76
N PHE A 640 -3.86 -5.85 23.55
CA PHE A 640 -3.88 -4.73 22.62
C PHE A 640 -4.43 -5.15 21.25
N GLU A 641 -5.32 -4.33 20.71
CA GLU A 641 -5.88 -4.54 19.38
C GLU A 641 -6.03 -3.21 18.61
N LYS A 642 -5.90 -3.29 17.28
CA LYS A 642 -5.99 -2.11 16.42
C LYS A 642 -6.69 -2.40 15.10
N LEU A 643 -7.36 -1.38 14.59
CA LEU A 643 -7.83 -1.27 13.22
C LEU A 643 -6.99 -0.22 12.49
N SER A 644 -6.32 -0.62 11.41
CA SER A 644 -5.60 0.24 10.48
C SER A 644 -6.06 -0.02 9.05
N LEU A 645 -5.74 0.91 8.13
CA LEU A 645 -6.04 0.75 6.70
C LEU A 645 -5.06 -0.19 5.99
N SER A 646 -3.87 -0.37 6.57
CA SER A 646 -2.82 -1.28 6.11
C SER A 646 -2.13 -1.94 7.31
N GLU A 647 -1.51 -3.09 7.08
CA GLU A 647 -0.66 -3.79 8.02
C GLU A 647 0.53 -2.93 8.41
N GLY A 648 0.80 -2.84 9.71
CA GLY A 648 1.82 -1.94 10.27
C GLY A 648 1.51 -0.44 10.13
N GLY A 649 0.42 -0.04 9.46
CA GLY A 649 0.03 1.36 9.30
C GLY A 649 -0.53 1.98 10.59
N PHE A 650 -0.68 3.30 10.64
CA PHE A 650 -1.23 4.00 11.81
C PHE A 650 -2.65 3.53 12.15
N ALA A 651 -2.95 3.44 13.44
CA ALA A 651 -4.29 3.11 13.89
C ALA A 651 -5.32 4.16 13.44
N VAL A 652 -6.37 3.70 12.79
CA VAL A 652 -7.63 4.44 12.74
C VAL A 652 -8.23 4.45 14.14
N VAL A 653 -8.21 3.29 14.80
CA VAL A 653 -8.63 3.06 16.17
C VAL A 653 -7.73 1.98 16.77
N SER A 654 -7.29 2.16 18.01
CA SER A 654 -6.66 1.12 18.80
C SER A 654 -7.21 1.12 20.21
N ALA A 655 -7.10 -0.02 20.90
CA ALA A 655 -7.47 -0.13 22.30
C ALA A 655 -6.51 -1.07 23.04
N CYS A 656 -6.25 -0.74 24.29
CA CYS A 656 -5.54 -1.58 25.23
C CYS A 656 -6.37 -1.73 26.50
N VAL A 657 -6.59 -2.98 26.91
CA VAL A 657 -7.27 -3.32 28.16
C VAL A 657 -6.27 -4.03 29.05
N SER A 658 -6.03 -3.48 30.25
CA SER A 658 -5.21 -4.09 31.29
C SER A 658 -6.06 -4.23 32.55
N LEU A 659 -6.23 -5.44 33.07
CA LEU A 659 -7.13 -5.71 34.19
C LEU A 659 -6.49 -6.57 35.27
N ASP A 660 -6.94 -6.31 36.50
CA ASP A 660 -6.65 -7.13 37.67
C ASP A 660 -7.95 -7.80 38.15
N ARG A 661 -7.82 -8.99 38.74
CA ARG A 661 -8.94 -9.80 39.21
C ARG A 661 -8.62 -10.39 40.57
N ASN A 662 -9.64 -10.50 41.41
CA ASN A 662 -9.50 -11.21 42.67
C ASN A 662 -9.48 -12.74 42.47
N GLU A 663 -9.27 -13.48 43.56
CA GLU A 663 -9.19 -14.95 43.56
C GLU A 663 -10.43 -15.66 42.99
N VAL A 664 -11.59 -14.99 43.02
CA VAL A 664 -12.88 -15.51 42.51
C VAL A 664 -13.12 -15.07 41.05
N GLY A 665 -12.15 -14.42 40.41
CA GLY A 665 -12.23 -14.00 39.00
C GLY A 665 -13.05 -12.73 38.75
N ILE A 666 -13.38 -11.98 39.80
CA ILE A 666 -14.07 -10.69 39.70
C ILE A 666 -13.05 -9.58 39.44
N ILE A 667 -13.32 -8.74 38.45
CA ILE A 667 -12.45 -7.62 38.06
C ILE A 667 -12.39 -6.60 39.22
N SER A 668 -11.20 -6.43 39.80
CA SER A 668 -10.93 -5.52 40.92
C SER A 668 -10.42 -4.16 40.44
N ASP A 669 -9.61 -4.15 39.40
CA ASP A 669 -9.08 -2.94 38.76
C ASP A 669 -9.05 -3.10 37.24
N ALA A 670 -9.24 -2.01 36.51
CA ALA A 670 -9.20 -2.00 35.06
C ALA A 670 -8.59 -0.69 34.53
N ARG A 671 -7.85 -0.81 33.43
CA ARG A 671 -7.35 0.29 32.61
C ARG A 671 -7.83 0.05 31.19
N VAL A 672 -8.64 0.97 30.66
CA VAL A 672 -9.15 0.88 29.27
C VAL A 672 -8.69 2.11 28.52
N LEU A 673 -7.69 1.92 27.66
CA LEU A 673 -7.04 2.98 26.90
C LEU A 673 -7.41 2.88 25.43
N LEU A 674 -7.67 4.02 24.80
CA LEU A 674 -8.03 4.12 23.40
C LEU A 674 -7.06 5.03 22.66
N GLY A 675 -6.51 4.54 21.55
CA GLY A 675 -5.63 5.27 20.64
C GLY A 675 -6.34 5.60 19.32
N GLY A 676 -5.79 6.54 18.56
CA GLY A 676 -6.35 6.98 17.27
C GLY A 676 -7.71 7.69 17.38
N VAL A 677 -8.25 7.93 18.57
CA VAL A 677 -9.59 8.54 18.76
C VAL A 677 -9.56 9.90 19.45
N ALA A 678 -8.45 10.25 20.09
CA ALA A 678 -8.27 11.49 20.83
C ALA A 678 -6.87 12.05 20.62
N ASN A 679 -6.66 13.29 21.06
CA ASN A 679 -5.37 13.96 20.96
C ASN A 679 -4.35 13.46 22.01
N ILE A 680 -4.78 12.62 22.95
CA ILE A 680 -3.94 11.94 23.96
C ILE A 680 -4.31 10.45 23.98
N PRO A 681 -3.45 9.55 24.50
CA PRO A 681 -3.86 8.19 24.85
C PRO A 681 -5.04 8.23 25.83
N TYR A 682 -6.24 7.94 25.35
CA TYR A 682 -7.46 8.30 26.08
C TYR A 682 -7.87 7.19 27.05
N ARG A 683 -7.87 7.50 28.35
CA ARG A 683 -8.35 6.59 29.40
C ARG A 683 -9.85 6.71 29.59
N SER A 684 -10.57 5.61 29.33
CA SER A 684 -12.02 5.57 29.42
C SER A 684 -12.52 5.11 30.79
N ASN A 685 -12.55 6.03 31.75
CA ASN A 685 -13.02 5.75 33.12
C ASN A 685 -14.45 5.19 33.18
N SER A 686 -15.32 5.56 32.24
CA SER A 686 -16.71 5.06 32.26
C SER A 686 -16.80 3.61 31.80
N VAL A 687 -15.92 3.19 30.88
CA VAL A 687 -15.82 1.80 30.45
C VAL A 687 -15.18 0.97 31.56
N GLU A 688 -14.12 1.45 32.21
CA GLU A 688 -13.52 0.81 33.39
C GLU A 688 -14.57 0.52 34.48
N ARG A 689 -15.37 1.52 34.86
CA ARG A 689 -16.45 1.35 35.85
C ARG A 689 -17.54 0.37 35.42
N SER A 690 -17.73 0.17 34.12
CA SER A 690 -18.70 -0.80 33.61
C SER A 690 -18.24 -2.25 33.73
N MET A 691 -16.92 -2.46 33.88
CA MET A 691 -16.28 -3.77 33.99
C MET A 691 -16.02 -4.17 35.45
N ILE A 692 -15.56 -3.23 36.28
CA ILE A 692 -15.22 -3.49 37.68
C ILE A 692 -16.41 -4.08 38.45
N GLY A 693 -16.14 -5.07 39.29
CA GLY A 693 -17.15 -5.77 40.09
C GLY A 693 -17.95 -6.83 39.33
N THR A 694 -17.59 -7.11 38.07
CA THR A 694 -18.18 -8.20 37.26
C THR A 694 -17.13 -9.30 37.07
N ALA A 695 -17.55 -10.57 37.10
CA ALA A 695 -16.67 -11.66 36.71
C ALA A 695 -16.34 -11.55 35.22
N LEU A 696 -15.10 -11.87 34.83
CA LEU A 696 -14.69 -11.73 33.43
C LEU A 696 -15.62 -12.53 32.50
N ALA A 697 -15.96 -13.77 32.86
CA ALA A 697 -16.87 -14.63 32.10
C ALA A 697 -18.30 -14.07 31.91
N ASP A 698 -18.75 -13.21 32.82
CA ASP A 698 -20.10 -12.63 32.82
C ASP A 698 -20.13 -11.21 32.22
N LEU A 699 -19.00 -10.73 31.69
CA LEU A 699 -18.89 -9.37 31.18
C LEU A 699 -19.69 -9.19 29.89
N ASP A 700 -20.82 -8.49 29.99
CA ASP A 700 -21.65 -8.12 28.85
C ASP A 700 -20.96 -7.05 27.97
N VAL A 701 -20.56 -7.44 26.77
CA VAL A 701 -19.97 -6.53 25.76
C VAL A 701 -20.90 -5.36 25.41
N ASN A 702 -22.22 -5.55 25.45
CA ASN A 702 -23.17 -4.48 25.17
C ASN A 702 -23.17 -3.41 26.27
N ARG A 703 -22.94 -3.81 27.54
CA ARG A 703 -22.78 -2.87 28.66
C ARG A 703 -21.53 -2.01 28.47
N VAL A 704 -20.39 -2.64 28.15
CA VAL A 704 -19.12 -1.96 27.84
C VAL A 704 -19.30 -1.00 26.66
N SER A 705 -19.95 -1.47 25.60
CA SER A 705 -20.25 -0.67 24.42
C SER A 705 -21.10 0.56 24.73
N LYS A 706 -22.17 0.43 25.53
CA LYS A 706 -23.03 1.56 25.92
C LYS A 706 -22.26 2.61 26.74
N ALA A 707 -21.34 2.18 27.60
CA ALA A 707 -20.47 3.09 28.34
C ALA A 707 -19.53 3.88 27.41
N TRP A 708 -18.98 3.20 26.39
CA TRP A 708 -18.16 3.85 25.36
C TRP A 708 -18.93 4.93 24.57
N VAL A 709 -20.09 4.58 23.99
CA VAL A 709 -20.85 5.48 23.11
C VAL A 709 -21.19 6.82 23.77
N LYS A 710 -21.46 6.82 25.08
CA LYS A 710 -21.76 8.03 25.86
C LYS A 710 -20.63 9.07 25.89
N GLN A 711 -19.41 8.70 25.55
CA GLN A 711 -18.26 9.59 25.58
C GLN A 711 -17.91 10.17 24.20
N ALA A 712 -18.47 9.60 23.12
CA ALA A 712 -18.11 9.96 21.76
C ALA A 712 -18.65 11.35 21.35
N HIS A 713 -17.85 12.07 20.58
CA HIS A 713 -18.17 13.36 19.94
C HIS A 713 -17.58 13.43 18.50
N PRO A 714 -18.00 12.53 17.61
CA PRO A 714 -17.45 12.44 16.26
C PRO A 714 -17.81 13.66 15.39
N LEU A 715 -17.05 13.83 14.32
CA LEU A 715 -17.37 14.65 13.17
C LEU A 715 -18.20 13.83 12.16
N LYS A 716 -18.82 14.50 11.19
CA LYS A 716 -19.74 13.88 10.23
C LYS A 716 -19.13 12.67 9.49
N GLY A 717 -17.87 12.76 9.09
CA GLY A 717 -17.21 11.73 8.29
C GLY A 717 -16.66 10.55 9.11
N ASN A 718 -16.57 10.67 10.43
CA ASN A 718 -15.89 9.67 11.25
C ASN A 718 -16.75 9.05 12.36
N ILE A 719 -18.08 9.20 12.25
CA ILE A 719 -19.06 8.56 13.13
C ILE A 719 -18.86 7.04 13.18
N TRP A 720 -18.52 6.42 12.05
CA TRP A 720 -18.25 4.98 11.95
C TRP A 720 -17.15 4.50 12.90
N LYS A 721 -16.18 5.37 13.28
CA LYS A 721 -15.12 5.02 14.26
C LYS A 721 -15.70 4.69 15.64
N VAL A 722 -16.87 5.21 15.98
CA VAL A 722 -17.57 4.84 17.23
C VAL A 722 -17.94 3.35 17.21
N LYS A 723 -18.40 2.83 16.05
CA LYS A 723 -18.63 1.39 15.82
C LYS A 723 -17.32 0.61 15.82
N ALA A 724 -16.28 1.15 15.17
CA ALA A 724 -14.98 0.50 15.12
C ALA A 724 -14.38 0.28 16.51
N VAL A 725 -14.42 1.28 17.40
CA VAL A 725 -13.96 1.13 18.80
C VAL A 725 -14.73 0.02 19.51
N ARG A 726 -16.06 -0.05 19.34
CA ARG A 726 -16.84 -1.14 19.90
C ARG A 726 -16.38 -2.50 19.38
N GLY A 727 -16.11 -2.61 18.07
CA GLY A 727 -15.62 -3.83 17.44
C GLY A 727 -14.27 -4.27 18.01
N VAL A 728 -13.31 -3.34 18.09
CA VAL A 728 -11.98 -3.58 18.66
C VAL A 728 -12.07 -3.97 20.14
N LEU A 729 -12.91 -3.29 20.93
CA LEU A 729 -13.15 -3.67 22.33
C LEU A 729 -13.77 -5.06 22.45
N ARG A 730 -14.71 -5.44 21.59
CA ARG A 730 -15.29 -6.79 21.59
C ARG A 730 -14.22 -7.84 21.31
N GLN A 731 -13.37 -7.64 20.31
CA GLN A 731 -12.26 -8.57 20.01
C GLN A 731 -11.32 -8.77 21.19
N LEU A 732 -10.97 -7.69 21.88
CA LEU A 732 -10.16 -7.74 23.08
C LEU A 732 -10.82 -8.56 24.19
N LEU A 733 -12.12 -8.33 24.43
CA LEU A 733 -12.87 -9.07 25.44
C LEU A 733 -13.00 -10.56 25.08
N ASP A 734 -13.25 -10.88 23.81
CA ASP A 734 -13.33 -12.27 23.34
C ASP A 734 -11.98 -13.01 23.53
N ASN A 735 -10.85 -12.32 23.30
CA ASN A 735 -9.52 -12.86 23.56
C ASN A 735 -9.24 -13.06 25.05
N LEU A 736 -9.63 -12.09 25.88
CA LEU A 736 -9.59 -12.18 27.34
C LEU A 736 -10.39 -13.39 27.87
N HIS A 737 -11.58 -13.66 27.31
CA HIS A 737 -12.40 -14.81 27.68
C HIS A 737 -11.74 -16.14 27.32
N LYS A 738 -11.17 -16.25 26.10
CA LYS A 738 -10.52 -17.47 25.62
C LYS A 738 -9.34 -17.86 26.50
N ASP A 739 -8.47 -16.92 26.86
CA ASP A 739 -7.28 -17.26 27.67
C ASP A 739 -7.65 -17.53 29.14
N ASN A 740 -8.67 -16.87 29.68
CA ASN A 740 -9.21 -17.23 31.00
C ASN A 740 -9.74 -18.67 31.06
N SER A 741 -10.39 -19.15 29.99
CA SER A 741 -10.87 -20.54 29.94
C SER A 741 -9.73 -21.56 29.95
N LYS A 742 -8.65 -21.30 29.19
CA LYS A 742 -7.46 -22.16 29.17
C LYS A 742 -6.72 -22.21 30.51
N GLU A 743 -6.63 -21.09 31.22
CA GLU A 743 -5.98 -21.02 32.53
C GLU A 743 -6.79 -21.70 33.65
N LEU A 744 -8.12 -21.65 33.57
CA LEU A 744 -9.00 -22.37 34.49
C LEU A 744 -8.96 -23.89 34.26
N ASP A 745 -8.84 -24.32 33.00
CA ASP A 745 -8.72 -25.74 32.66
C ASP A 745 -7.34 -26.31 33.05
N SER A 746 -6.26 -25.54 32.93
CA SER A 746 -4.92 -25.97 33.37
C SER A 746 -4.76 -26.06 34.89
N LYS A 747 -5.56 -25.33 35.67
CA LYS A 747 -5.59 -25.41 37.15
C LYS A 747 -6.51 -26.53 37.69
N LYS A 748 -7.29 -27.19 36.82
CA LYS A 748 -8.19 -28.31 37.18
C LYS A 748 -7.55 -29.69 36.95
N ILE A 749 -6.36 -29.74 36.36
CA ILE A 749 -5.51 -30.93 36.18
C ILE A 749 -4.44 -30.90 37.27
#